data_AF-A0A0K0FYI3-F1
#
_entry.id   AF-A0A0K0FYI3-F1
#
_cell.length_a   1.000
_cell.length_b   1.000
_cell.length_c   1.000
_cell.angle_alpha   90.00
_cell.angle_beta   90.00
_cell.angle_gamma   90.00
#
_symmetry.space_group_name_H-M   'P 1'
#
loop_
_entity.id
_entity.type
_entity.pdbx_description
1 polymer ?
#
loop_
_entity_poly.entity_id
_entity_poly.type
_entity_poly.pdbx_seq_one_letter_code
_entity_poly.pdbx_strand_id
1 'polypeptide(L)'
;MTKMHSPDINLCKYDLNNSKRNDEKKHSPISLMISKMYSLIPMLSWLPKYRIKDNLMHDIISGMTTGILHIPQGIAYAKLTNVPPVYGLYVSFLAPLIYMIFGTSRHASIGTSSFICLMSGVTAQMIHEKYKIFVDNNFNDTVISYEDEWKKNLTNIEITTATTFTIGFILILGGIFRLKIITTYMSDSLIKGFTTGAAFHVALSQVDDIMGIDIPRFTGLGNFVYKIIALFKEIPYINIYTLTASIITILFYYIGDNFVTPFLNTKTRKKLIIPYDVISMVIFTALSSSFLFKDTINMSVVGDIPTEIPSPSLPIFKLVPDIFGKCILISIVCLTVHLSMVKMLATKYNYEDELKVGQEIYALGFTSILSSFFPVFPSAIAMSRTMVLVNSGGKTQLTNLFSCIIIAIVILYISPFLYNLPMCILSTIIIYALRSMFLSIFQIPKMFQESRYDGAIYLVSLVITIIADIVYGLIVAIIFALFTIVVRTQKPKWSLLFPVSSHLIQPLSFHPNKINIDKSFELGQFFKDQSLILHQPLFAVHRFEGSIIFTNAEEFRNSCIKSLEELNQRKCIKYLDYVDNINTGVILIIDFSRVIEIDLAGIKCLKEVIINSNNVNIQVIGVNVNESVLRILEITGITKTKIIFYDNLQKAIFSVTSINSNKKKFDDSYVIKL
;
A
#
# COMPACT_ATOMS: atom_id res chain seq x y z
N MET A 1 -1.02 -26.59 48.96
CA MET A 1 -2.15 -26.71 48.00
C MET A 1 -2.18 -25.47 47.13
N THR A 2 -1.58 -25.51 45.95
CA THR A 2 -1.83 -24.57 44.85
C THR A 2 -1.55 -25.35 43.56
N LYS A 3 -2.62 -25.65 42.81
CA LYS A 3 -2.53 -26.39 41.54
C LYS A 3 -1.77 -25.52 40.54
N MET A 4 -0.58 -25.97 40.15
CA MET A 4 0.09 -25.47 38.94
C MET A 4 -0.79 -25.86 37.74
N HIS A 5 -1.32 -24.87 37.03
CA HIS A 5 -1.90 -25.06 35.72
C HIS A 5 -0.77 -25.47 34.77
N SER A 6 -0.68 -26.77 34.46
CA SER A 6 0.03 -27.24 33.27
C SER A 6 -0.61 -26.60 32.04
N PRO A 7 0.16 -26.06 31.07
CA PRO A 7 -0.42 -25.66 29.80
C PRO A 7 -1.15 -26.86 29.19
N ASP A 8 -2.38 -26.64 28.72
CA ASP A 8 -3.28 -27.68 28.26
C ASP A 8 -2.67 -28.48 27.09
N ILE A 9 -2.01 -29.60 27.40
CA ILE A 9 -1.58 -30.63 26.45
C ILE A 9 -2.76 -31.10 25.58
N ASN A 10 -3.99 -30.96 26.09
CA ASN A 10 -5.21 -31.23 25.36
C ASN A 10 -5.46 -30.26 24.21
N LEU A 11 -5.09 -28.98 24.30
CA LEU A 11 -5.25 -28.00 23.21
C LEU A 11 -4.29 -28.31 22.04
N CYS A 12 -3.03 -28.65 22.32
CA CYS A 12 -2.08 -29.08 21.27
C CYS A 12 -2.47 -30.41 20.60
N LYS A 13 -3.01 -31.38 21.36
CA LYS A 13 -3.59 -32.61 20.79
C LYS A 13 -4.86 -32.35 20.00
N TYR A 14 -5.68 -31.37 20.40
CA TYR A 14 -6.87 -30.96 19.67
C TYR A 14 -6.49 -30.35 18.31
N ASP A 15 -5.47 -29.49 18.26
CA ASP A 15 -4.98 -28.87 17.02
C ASP A 15 -4.29 -29.86 16.08
N LEU A 16 -3.48 -30.79 16.60
CA LEU A 16 -2.87 -31.85 15.79
C LEU A 16 -3.90 -32.84 15.22
N ASN A 17 -4.94 -33.18 16.00
CA ASN A 17 -6.01 -34.05 15.52
C ASN A 17 -6.97 -33.33 14.54
N ASN A 18 -7.16 -32.02 14.69
CA ASN A 18 -7.91 -31.21 13.71
C ASN A 18 -7.13 -31.00 12.41
N SER A 19 -5.80 -30.83 12.49
CA SER A 19 -4.93 -30.80 11.32
C SER A 19 -5.04 -32.12 10.52
N LYS A 20 -4.94 -33.28 11.19
CA LYS A 20 -5.10 -34.58 10.52
C LYS A 20 -6.52 -34.84 10.00
N ARG A 21 -7.57 -34.39 10.71
CA ARG A 21 -8.96 -34.53 10.26
C ARG A 21 -9.32 -33.66 9.05
N ASN A 22 -8.66 -32.52 8.86
CA ASN A 22 -8.87 -31.69 7.69
C ASN A 22 -8.23 -32.26 6.42
N ASP A 23 -7.19 -33.08 6.54
CA ASP A 23 -6.53 -33.75 5.41
C ASP A 23 -7.29 -35.00 4.91
N GLU A 24 -8.23 -35.56 5.70
CA GLU A 24 -8.95 -36.80 5.36
C GLU A 24 -10.26 -36.62 4.61
N LYS A 25 -10.75 -35.39 4.40
CA LYS A 25 -11.90 -35.17 3.50
C LYS A 25 -11.44 -35.24 2.05
N LYS A 26 -11.31 -36.46 1.51
CA LYS A 26 -11.22 -36.72 0.07
C LYS A 26 -12.47 -36.17 -0.63
N HIS A 27 -12.43 -34.88 -0.97
CA HIS A 27 -13.38 -34.25 -1.85
C HIS A 27 -13.40 -34.99 -3.19
N SER A 28 -14.59 -35.38 -3.67
CA SER A 28 -14.72 -35.94 -5.02
C SER A 28 -14.13 -34.94 -6.04
N PRO A 29 -13.51 -35.40 -7.14
CA PRO A 29 -12.91 -34.49 -8.14
C PRO A 29 -13.91 -33.46 -8.66
N ILE A 30 -15.20 -33.83 -8.72
CA ILE A 30 -16.32 -32.96 -9.06
C ILE A 30 -16.53 -31.87 -8.01
N SER A 31 -16.51 -32.19 -6.71
CA SER A 31 -16.64 -31.18 -5.64
C SER A 31 -15.44 -30.22 -5.58
N LEU A 32 -14.24 -30.69 -5.94
CA LEU A 32 -13.04 -29.86 -6.11
C LEU A 32 -13.15 -28.92 -7.31
N MET A 33 -13.70 -29.40 -8.43
CA MET A 33 -13.94 -28.59 -9.62
C MET A 33 -15.00 -27.51 -9.36
N ILE A 34 -16.13 -27.88 -8.73
CA ILE A 34 -17.20 -26.95 -8.35
C ILE A 34 -16.68 -25.88 -7.37
N SER A 35 -15.92 -26.27 -6.34
CA SER A 35 -15.36 -25.29 -5.39
C SER A 35 -14.33 -24.34 -6.04
N LYS A 36 -13.53 -24.84 -7.00
CA LYS A 36 -12.66 -23.98 -7.82
C LYS A 36 -13.47 -23.03 -8.70
N MET A 37 -14.55 -23.47 -9.32
CA MET A 37 -15.43 -22.60 -10.11
C MET A 37 -16.04 -21.47 -9.25
N TYR A 38 -16.55 -21.78 -8.05
CA TYR A 38 -17.03 -20.76 -7.11
C TYR A 38 -15.92 -19.81 -6.63
N SER A 39 -14.68 -20.28 -6.58
CA SER A 39 -13.54 -19.41 -6.23
C SER A 39 -13.14 -18.47 -7.38
N LEU A 40 -13.27 -18.92 -8.63
CA LEU A 40 -12.86 -18.17 -9.83
C LEU A 40 -13.96 -17.23 -10.33
N ILE A 41 -15.24 -17.55 -10.10
CA ILE A 41 -16.41 -16.72 -10.44
C ILE A 41 -17.20 -16.43 -9.15
N PRO A 42 -16.79 -15.42 -8.35
CA PRO A 42 -17.45 -15.09 -7.09
C PRO A 42 -18.92 -14.69 -7.24
N MET A 43 -19.36 -14.19 -8.40
CA MET A 43 -20.77 -13.86 -8.68
C MET A 43 -21.72 -15.02 -8.36
N LEU A 44 -21.32 -16.26 -8.68
CA LEU A 44 -22.13 -17.45 -8.39
C LEU A 44 -22.31 -17.71 -6.89
N SER A 45 -21.45 -17.15 -6.05
CA SER A 45 -21.49 -17.34 -4.59
C SER A 45 -22.31 -16.28 -3.87
N TRP A 46 -22.27 -15.02 -4.32
CA TRP A 46 -22.93 -13.90 -3.65
C TRP A 46 -24.31 -13.61 -4.22
N LEU A 47 -24.52 -13.79 -5.53
CA LEU A 47 -25.80 -13.47 -6.19
C LEU A 47 -26.98 -14.30 -5.64
N PRO A 48 -26.85 -15.61 -5.37
CA PRO A 48 -27.94 -16.39 -4.76
C PRO A 48 -28.24 -15.98 -3.31
N LYS A 49 -27.28 -15.36 -2.61
CA LYS A 49 -27.43 -14.90 -1.21
C LYS A 49 -27.95 -13.46 -1.13
N TYR A 50 -28.32 -12.87 -2.26
CA TYR A 50 -28.71 -11.47 -2.34
C TYR A 50 -30.08 -11.22 -1.68
N ARG A 51 -30.11 -10.31 -0.70
CA ARG A 51 -31.34 -9.91 -0.01
C ARG A 51 -32.01 -8.74 -0.73
N ILE A 52 -32.97 -9.06 -1.59
CA ILE A 52 -33.67 -8.09 -2.44
C ILE A 52 -34.30 -6.96 -1.63
N LYS A 53 -35.02 -7.29 -0.55
CA LYS A 53 -35.75 -6.29 0.26
C LYS A 53 -34.84 -5.23 0.92
N ASP A 54 -33.64 -5.62 1.33
CA ASP A 54 -32.75 -4.76 2.12
C ASP A 54 -31.72 -4.01 1.26
N ASN A 55 -31.33 -4.59 0.13
CA ASN A 55 -30.18 -4.13 -0.66
C ASN A 55 -30.57 -3.50 -2.00
N LEU A 56 -31.70 -3.90 -2.61
CA LEU A 56 -32.02 -3.49 -3.98
C LEU A 56 -32.11 -1.97 -4.14
N MET A 57 -32.87 -1.29 -3.26
CA MET A 57 -33.00 0.17 -3.34
C MET A 57 -31.68 0.90 -3.13
N HIS A 58 -30.85 0.39 -2.22
CA HIS A 58 -29.52 0.95 -1.95
C HIS A 58 -28.61 0.79 -3.17
N ASP A 59 -28.62 -0.38 -3.80
CA ASP A 59 -27.80 -0.67 -4.97
C ASP A 59 -28.27 0.06 -6.23
N ILE A 60 -29.59 0.27 -6.40
CA ILE A 60 -30.15 1.09 -7.48
C ILE A 60 -29.72 2.55 -7.32
N ILE A 61 -29.94 3.15 -6.15
CA ILE A 61 -29.63 4.57 -5.92
C ILE A 61 -28.13 4.82 -6.09
N SER A 62 -27.29 3.98 -5.47
CA SER A 62 -25.84 4.13 -5.55
C SER A 62 -25.30 3.81 -6.96
N GLY A 63 -25.88 2.82 -7.66
CA GLY A 63 -25.55 2.49 -9.04
C GLY A 63 -25.93 3.60 -10.02
N MET A 64 -27.11 4.21 -9.86
CA MET A 64 -27.50 5.38 -10.65
C MET A 64 -26.57 6.57 -10.40
N THR A 65 -26.30 6.90 -9.12
CA THR A 65 -25.39 7.99 -8.76
C THR A 65 -23.99 7.77 -9.32
N THR A 66 -23.47 6.54 -9.27
CA THR A 66 -22.15 6.25 -9.84
C THR A 66 -22.14 6.21 -11.37
N GLY A 67 -23.17 5.69 -12.02
CA GLY A 67 -23.32 5.73 -13.48
C GLY A 67 -23.34 7.16 -14.01
N ILE A 68 -24.02 8.06 -13.30
CA ILE A 68 -24.03 9.50 -13.56
C ILE A 68 -22.60 10.09 -13.48
N LEU A 69 -21.80 9.69 -12.50
CA LEU A 69 -20.40 10.13 -12.37
C LEU A 69 -19.46 9.54 -13.43
N HIS A 70 -19.76 8.36 -13.97
CA HIS A 70 -18.97 7.74 -15.03
C HIS A 70 -18.99 8.54 -16.33
N ILE A 71 -20.05 9.31 -16.60
CA ILE A 71 -20.21 10.06 -17.87
C ILE A 71 -19.13 11.15 -18.01
N PRO A 72 -19.09 12.19 -17.15
CA PRO A 72 -18.10 13.26 -17.32
C PRO A 72 -16.67 12.73 -17.12
N GLN A 73 -16.46 11.82 -16.16
CA GLN A 73 -15.13 11.26 -15.91
C GLN A 73 -14.64 10.37 -17.05
N GLY A 74 -15.53 9.59 -17.67
CA GLY A 74 -15.24 8.77 -18.84
C GLY A 74 -14.73 9.63 -19.99
N ILE A 75 -15.52 10.64 -20.37
CA ILE A 75 -15.19 11.57 -21.46
C ILE A 75 -13.87 12.30 -21.18
N ALA A 76 -13.70 12.84 -19.97
CA ALA A 76 -12.53 13.60 -19.62
C ALA A 76 -11.24 12.75 -19.57
N TYR A 77 -11.35 11.51 -19.07
CA TYR A 77 -10.19 10.60 -19.00
C TYR A 77 -9.84 9.93 -20.34
N ALA A 78 -10.79 9.84 -21.29
CA ALA A 78 -10.49 9.51 -22.69
C ALA A 78 -9.57 10.57 -23.33
N LYS A 79 -9.82 11.85 -23.04
CA LYS A 79 -8.95 12.93 -23.50
C LYS A 79 -7.54 12.87 -22.89
N LEU A 80 -7.43 12.50 -21.61
CA LEU A 80 -6.13 12.26 -20.97
C LEU A 80 -5.33 11.14 -21.68
N THR A 81 -6.02 10.11 -22.16
CA THR A 81 -5.42 9.00 -22.91
C THR A 81 -5.14 9.31 -24.38
N ASN A 82 -5.47 10.51 -24.87
CA ASN A 82 -5.40 10.89 -26.30
C ASN A 82 -6.28 10.03 -27.20
N VAL A 83 -7.46 9.65 -26.73
CA VAL A 83 -8.45 8.95 -27.55
C VAL A 83 -9.77 9.73 -27.56
N PRO A 84 -10.62 9.53 -28.60
CA PRO A 84 -11.94 10.11 -28.65
C PRO A 84 -12.78 9.84 -27.38
N PRO A 85 -13.62 10.82 -26.95
CA PRO A 85 -14.49 10.74 -25.77
C PRO A 85 -15.26 9.44 -25.58
N VAL A 86 -15.76 8.87 -26.67
CA VAL A 86 -16.62 7.68 -26.66
C VAL A 86 -15.95 6.47 -26.00
N TYR A 87 -14.64 6.32 -26.18
CA TYR A 87 -13.91 5.19 -25.60
C TYR A 87 -13.90 5.22 -24.07
N GLY A 88 -14.05 6.40 -23.46
CA GLY A 88 -14.19 6.53 -22.01
C GLY A 88 -15.54 6.04 -21.50
N LEU A 89 -16.60 6.20 -22.30
CA LEU A 89 -17.91 5.63 -22.02
C LEU A 89 -17.88 4.10 -22.20
N TYR A 90 -17.19 3.60 -23.22
CA TYR A 90 -17.02 2.16 -23.45
C TYR A 90 -16.27 1.47 -22.31
N VAL A 91 -15.15 2.05 -21.84
CA VAL A 91 -14.43 1.56 -20.67
C VAL A 91 -15.33 1.55 -19.43
N SER A 92 -16.11 2.62 -19.23
CA SER A 92 -17.01 2.75 -18.10
C SER A 92 -18.22 1.82 -18.17
N PHE A 93 -18.54 1.27 -19.34
CA PHE A 93 -19.59 0.26 -19.53
C PHE A 93 -19.05 -1.17 -19.37
N LEU A 94 -18.00 -1.53 -20.11
CA LEU A 94 -17.51 -2.91 -20.18
C LEU A 94 -16.79 -3.35 -18.90
N ALA A 95 -15.89 -2.53 -18.37
CA ALA A 95 -15.05 -2.92 -17.25
C ALA A 95 -15.84 -3.21 -15.95
N PRO A 96 -16.78 -2.35 -15.49
CA PRO A 96 -17.59 -2.68 -14.31
C PRO A 96 -18.50 -3.89 -14.51
N LEU A 97 -19.02 -4.13 -15.72
CA LEU A 97 -19.83 -5.33 -16.03
C LEU A 97 -19.00 -6.61 -15.88
N ILE A 98 -17.79 -6.63 -16.44
CA ILE A 98 -16.90 -7.79 -16.34
C ILE A 98 -16.41 -7.97 -14.90
N TYR A 99 -16.05 -6.88 -14.22
CA TYR A 99 -15.57 -6.95 -12.83
C TYR A 99 -16.63 -7.49 -11.86
N MET A 100 -17.91 -7.19 -12.07
CA MET A 100 -19.02 -7.75 -11.27
C MET A 100 -19.05 -9.29 -11.28
N ILE A 101 -18.54 -9.92 -12.34
CA ILE A 101 -18.52 -11.38 -12.49
C ILE A 101 -17.39 -12.00 -11.64
N PHE A 102 -16.20 -11.38 -11.67
CA PHE A 102 -14.97 -11.98 -11.15
C PHE A 102 -14.48 -11.38 -9.82
N GLY A 103 -14.90 -10.17 -9.47
CA GLY A 103 -14.44 -9.44 -8.29
C GLY A 103 -15.07 -9.96 -6.99
N THR A 104 -14.39 -9.75 -5.86
CA THR A 104 -14.91 -10.08 -4.52
C THR A 104 -15.29 -8.86 -3.68
N SER A 105 -14.70 -7.69 -3.95
CA SER A 105 -15.04 -6.45 -3.23
C SER A 105 -16.45 -5.98 -3.53
N ARG A 106 -17.24 -5.73 -2.49
CA ARG A 106 -18.64 -5.28 -2.60
C ARG A 106 -18.81 -3.86 -3.14
N HIS A 107 -17.79 -3.02 -2.95
CA HIS A 107 -17.92 -1.56 -3.11
C HIS A 107 -17.01 -0.99 -4.20
N ALA A 108 -16.32 -1.82 -4.98
CA ALA A 108 -15.36 -1.35 -5.98
C ALA A 108 -16.07 -0.82 -7.24
N SER A 109 -15.85 0.48 -7.54
CA SER A 109 -16.27 1.10 -8.81
C SER A 109 -15.10 1.09 -9.79
N ILE A 110 -15.06 0.05 -10.64
CA ILE A 110 -14.10 -0.07 -11.73
C ILE A 110 -14.57 0.73 -12.95
N GLY A 111 -13.63 1.38 -13.62
CA GLY A 111 -13.84 2.01 -14.91
C GLY A 111 -12.62 2.84 -15.29
N THR A 112 -12.85 4.06 -15.76
CA THR A 112 -11.76 5.00 -16.06
C THR A 112 -11.11 5.52 -14.77
N SER A 113 -9.79 5.68 -14.76
CA SER A 113 -9.01 6.15 -13.61
C SER A 113 -7.91 7.10 -14.07
N SER A 114 -7.81 8.29 -13.46
CA SER A 114 -6.96 9.40 -13.92
C SER A 114 -5.50 9.01 -14.13
N PHE A 115 -4.90 8.29 -13.17
CA PHE A 115 -3.48 7.91 -13.22
C PHE A 115 -3.18 6.91 -14.33
N ILE A 116 -4.03 5.89 -14.46
CA ILE A 116 -3.89 4.86 -15.48
C ILE A 116 -4.10 5.47 -16.87
N CYS A 117 -5.03 6.42 -16.99
CA CYS A 117 -5.28 7.14 -18.22
C CYS A 117 -4.08 7.99 -18.64
N LEU A 118 -3.46 8.72 -17.70
CA LEU A 118 -2.27 9.52 -17.98
C LEU A 118 -1.09 8.62 -18.40
N MET A 119 -0.81 7.55 -17.65
CA MET A 119 0.29 6.62 -17.99
C MET A 119 0.07 5.90 -19.33
N SER A 120 -1.17 5.51 -19.63
CA SER A 120 -1.54 4.90 -20.89
C SER A 120 -1.44 5.89 -22.06
N GLY A 121 -1.84 7.15 -21.84
CA GLY A 121 -1.72 8.21 -22.85
C GLY A 121 -0.27 8.53 -23.20
N VAL A 122 0.61 8.63 -22.19
CA VAL A 122 2.06 8.80 -22.38
C VAL A 122 2.66 7.60 -23.12
N THR A 123 2.24 6.38 -22.76
CA THR A 123 2.69 5.17 -23.46
C THR A 123 2.27 5.17 -24.92
N ALA A 124 1.01 5.53 -25.21
CA ALA A 124 0.49 5.62 -26.57
C ALA A 124 1.26 6.64 -27.41
N GLN A 125 1.52 7.83 -26.87
CA GLN A 125 2.29 8.87 -27.56
C GLN A 125 3.71 8.43 -27.91
N MET A 126 4.45 7.89 -26.94
CA MET A 126 5.82 7.43 -27.18
C MET A 126 5.89 6.33 -28.25
N ILE A 127 4.91 5.44 -28.27
CA ILE A 127 4.85 4.36 -29.27
C ILE A 127 4.45 4.91 -30.64
N HIS A 128 3.46 5.80 -30.68
CA HIS A 128 3.05 6.46 -31.91
C HIS A 128 4.22 7.25 -32.55
N GLU A 129 4.98 8.00 -31.76
CA GLU A 129 6.19 8.72 -32.21
C GLU A 129 7.27 7.77 -32.72
N LYS A 130 7.54 6.67 -31.99
CA LYS A 130 8.52 5.65 -32.40
C LYS A 130 8.20 5.09 -33.79
N TYR A 131 6.94 4.76 -34.04
CA TYR A 131 6.51 4.19 -35.33
C TYR A 131 6.38 5.23 -36.42
N LYS A 132 5.99 6.47 -36.09
CA LYS A 132 5.98 7.59 -37.05
C LYS A 132 7.38 7.89 -37.58
N ILE A 133 8.39 7.97 -36.70
CA ILE A 133 9.79 8.18 -37.10
C ILE A 133 10.31 7.03 -37.97
N PHE A 134 9.94 5.79 -37.65
CA PHE A 134 10.31 4.62 -38.45
C PHE A 134 9.72 4.69 -39.87
N VAL A 135 8.46 5.13 -39.99
CA VAL A 135 7.79 5.39 -41.27
C VAL A 135 8.52 6.52 -42.00
N ASP A 136 8.68 7.69 -41.39
CA ASP A 136 9.27 8.87 -42.06
C ASP A 136 10.70 8.59 -42.59
N ASN A 137 11.51 7.80 -41.88
CA ASN A 137 12.88 7.45 -42.31
C ASN A 137 12.94 6.46 -43.49
N ASN A 138 12.00 5.50 -43.56
CA ASN A 138 12.01 4.47 -44.60
C ASN A 138 11.25 4.90 -45.87
N PHE A 139 10.42 5.95 -45.80
CA PHE A 139 9.62 6.43 -46.94
C PHE A 139 10.44 7.15 -48.04
N ASN A 140 11.73 7.38 -47.82
CA ASN A 140 12.64 7.80 -48.90
C ASN A 140 12.96 6.64 -49.87
N ASP A 141 12.78 5.38 -49.45
CA ASP A 141 12.90 4.20 -50.30
C ASP A 141 11.50 3.69 -50.68
N THR A 142 11.19 3.70 -51.98
CA THR A 142 9.85 3.48 -52.56
C THR A 142 9.27 2.06 -52.42
N VAL A 143 9.85 1.18 -51.59
CA VAL A 143 9.40 -0.20 -51.43
C VAL A 143 8.81 -0.39 -50.03
N ILE A 144 7.51 -0.15 -49.90
CA ILE A 144 6.75 -0.58 -48.72
C ILE A 144 6.70 -2.11 -48.76
N SER A 145 7.47 -2.78 -47.92
CA SER A 145 7.25 -4.20 -47.63
C SER A 145 5.86 -4.36 -47.01
N TYR A 146 5.00 -5.19 -47.63
CA TYR A 146 3.63 -5.49 -47.17
C TYR A 146 3.51 -5.84 -45.67
N GLU A 147 4.60 -6.28 -45.03
CA GLU A 147 4.64 -6.59 -43.59
C GLU A 147 4.50 -5.37 -42.66
N ASP A 148 4.75 -4.14 -43.15
CA ASP A 148 4.85 -2.92 -42.34
C ASP A 148 3.68 -1.94 -42.50
N GLU A 149 2.68 -2.26 -43.31
CA GLU A 149 1.53 -1.39 -43.60
C GLU A 149 0.70 -1.05 -42.34
N TRP A 150 0.62 -1.99 -41.39
CA TRP A 150 -0.06 -1.80 -40.10
C TRP A 150 0.57 -0.70 -39.23
N LYS A 151 1.86 -0.35 -39.45
CA LYS A 151 2.54 0.72 -38.71
C LYS A 151 2.07 2.11 -39.14
N LYS A 152 1.56 2.26 -40.37
CA LYS A 152 1.17 3.55 -40.97
C LYS A 152 -0.18 4.05 -40.46
N ASN A 153 -1.13 3.14 -40.24
CA ASN A 153 -2.50 3.47 -39.80
C ASN A 153 -2.70 3.34 -38.29
N LEU A 154 -1.62 3.32 -37.51
CA LEU A 154 -1.68 3.01 -36.10
C LEU A 154 -2.33 4.15 -35.29
N THR A 155 -3.51 3.89 -34.73
CA THR A 155 -4.25 4.84 -33.91
C THR A 155 -3.92 4.70 -32.42
N ASN A 156 -4.09 5.78 -31.65
CA ASN A 156 -3.87 5.74 -30.19
C ASN A 156 -4.80 4.74 -29.49
N ILE A 157 -6.01 4.52 -30.00
CA ILE A 157 -6.94 3.56 -29.42
C ILE A 157 -6.45 2.11 -29.60
N GLU A 158 -5.86 1.76 -30.74
CA GLU A 158 -5.29 0.42 -30.96
C GLU A 158 -4.10 0.15 -30.04
N ILE A 159 -3.22 1.15 -29.84
CA ILE A 159 -2.09 1.06 -28.91
C ILE A 159 -2.59 0.88 -27.48
N THR A 160 -3.56 1.68 -27.06
CA THR A 160 -4.12 1.58 -25.70
C THR A 160 -4.91 0.30 -25.50
N THR A 161 -5.57 -0.25 -26.52
CA THR A 161 -6.25 -1.56 -26.48
C THR A 161 -5.24 -2.70 -26.31
N ALA A 162 -4.13 -2.68 -27.05
CA ALA A 162 -3.03 -3.64 -26.85
C ALA A 162 -2.38 -3.48 -25.46
N THR A 163 -2.29 -2.25 -24.95
CA THR A 163 -1.82 -1.96 -23.59
C THR A 163 -2.77 -2.58 -22.55
N THR A 164 -4.09 -2.46 -22.73
CA THR A 164 -5.11 -3.07 -21.87
C THR A 164 -4.99 -4.59 -21.84
N PHE A 165 -4.83 -5.23 -23.00
CA PHE A 165 -4.60 -6.67 -23.10
C PHE A 165 -3.33 -7.09 -22.33
N THR A 166 -2.22 -6.38 -22.55
CA THR A 166 -0.92 -6.70 -21.96
C THR A 166 -0.93 -6.53 -20.44
N ILE A 167 -1.60 -5.49 -19.92
CA ILE A 167 -1.81 -5.30 -18.47
C ILE A 167 -2.61 -6.46 -17.90
N GLY A 168 -3.70 -6.87 -18.57
CA GLY A 168 -4.51 -8.00 -18.13
C GLY A 168 -3.71 -9.30 -18.08
N PHE A 169 -2.89 -9.56 -19.10
CA PHE A 169 -1.98 -10.71 -19.15
C PHE A 169 -0.96 -10.69 -17.99
N ILE A 170 -0.31 -9.55 -17.73
CA ILE A 170 0.66 -9.40 -16.64
C ILE A 170 -0.02 -9.59 -15.27
N LEU A 171 -1.24 -9.08 -15.09
CA LEU A 171 -1.99 -9.27 -13.84
C LEU A 171 -2.35 -10.74 -13.62
N ILE A 172 -2.80 -11.48 -14.64
CA ILE A 172 -3.05 -12.92 -14.53
C ILE A 172 -1.77 -13.67 -14.17
N LEU A 173 -0.65 -13.37 -14.84
CA LEU A 173 0.66 -13.92 -14.47
C LEU A 173 1.01 -13.60 -13.02
N GLY A 174 0.76 -12.37 -12.58
CA GLY A 174 0.95 -11.97 -11.19
C GLY A 174 0.07 -12.74 -10.21
N GLY A 175 -1.16 -13.09 -10.59
CA GLY A 175 -2.04 -13.98 -9.83
C GLY A 175 -1.45 -15.39 -9.71
N ILE A 176 -0.94 -15.95 -10.81
CA ILE A 176 -0.33 -17.29 -10.90
C ILE A 176 0.92 -17.37 -10.01
N PHE A 177 1.82 -16.39 -10.13
CA PHE A 177 3.02 -16.29 -9.31
C PHE A 177 2.76 -15.82 -7.87
N ARG A 178 1.49 -15.64 -7.48
CA ARG A 178 1.07 -15.19 -6.15
C ARG A 178 1.77 -13.89 -5.74
N LEU A 179 1.93 -12.94 -6.67
CA LEU A 179 2.54 -11.62 -6.46
C LEU A 179 1.72 -10.70 -5.55
N LYS A 180 0.67 -11.20 -4.89
CA LYS A 180 -0.02 -10.49 -3.80
C LYS A 180 0.95 -10.01 -2.71
N ILE A 181 2.11 -10.65 -2.55
CA ILE A 181 3.16 -10.25 -1.61
C ILE A 181 3.73 -8.86 -1.91
N ILE A 182 3.78 -8.44 -3.18
CA ILE A 182 4.27 -7.10 -3.56
C ILE A 182 3.42 -6.03 -2.88
N THR A 183 2.12 -6.28 -2.73
CA THR A 183 1.19 -5.34 -2.08
C THR A 183 1.39 -5.23 -0.58
N THR A 184 2.12 -6.15 0.05
CA THR A 184 2.48 -6.07 1.47
C THR A 184 3.55 -5.00 1.69
N TYR A 185 4.38 -4.70 0.69
CA TYR A 185 5.47 -3.73 0.80
C TYR A 185 5.05 -2.28 0.49
N MET A 186 3.82 -2.08 0.04
CA MET A 186 3.28 -0.75 -0.26
C MET A 186 2.50 -0.24 0.94
N SER A 187 3.17 0.56 1.78
CA SER A 187 2.53 1.17 2.94
C SER A 187 1.46 2.18 2.53
N ASP A 188 0.47 2.40 3.39
CA ASP A 188 -0.55 3.43 3.18
C ASP A 188 0.08 4.82 2.99
N SER A 189 1.18 5.10 3.68
CA SER A 189 1.96 6.34 3.55
C SER A 189 2.54 6.52 2.15
N LEU A 190 3.09 5.44 1.57
CA LEU A 190 3.61 5.45 0.20
C LEU A 190 2.50 5.75 -0.80
N ILE A 191 1.36 5.07 -0.67
CA ILE A 191 0.27 5.19 -1.65
C ILE A 191 -0.38 6.56 -1.56
N LYS A 192 -0.60 7.09 -0.35
CA LYS A 192 -1.12 8.44 -0.18
C LYS A 192 -0.15 9.49 -0.74
N GLY A 193 1.16 9.39 -0.46
CA GLY A 193 2.13 10.35 -1.00
C GLY A 193 2.27 10.28 -2.52
N PHE A 194 2.34 9.06 -3.08
CA PHE A 194 2.35 8.83 -4.53
C PHE A 194 1.10 9.38 -5.22
N THR A 195 -0.09 9.06 -4.70
CA THR A 195 -1.36 9.47 -5.32
C THR A 195 -1.58 10.99 -5.26
N THR A 196 -1.10 11.65 -4.20
CA THR A 196 -1.07 13.11 -4.12
C THR A 196 -0.10 13.73 -5.11
N GLY A 197 1.09 13.17 -5.27
CA GLY A 197 2.04 13.60 -6.31
C GLY A 197 1.46 13.43 -7.72
N ALA A 198 0.82 12.29 -7.98
CA ALA A 198 0.13 12.02 -9.24
C ALA A 198 -1.06 12.96 -9.47
N ALA A 199 -1.77 13.37 -8.42
CA ALA A 199 -2.84 14.36 -8.50
C ALA A 199 -2.35 15.72 -9.00
N PHE A 200 -1.12 16.14 -8.68
CA PHE A 200 -0.52 17.35 -9.26
C PHE A 200 -0.31 17.23 -10.77
N HIS A 201 0.20 16.09 -11.25
CA HIS A 201 0.34 15.85 -12.70
C HIS A 201 -1.00 15.87 -13.41
N VAL A 202 -2.01 15.21 -12.84
CA VAL A 202 -3.36 15.23 -13.40
C VAL A 202 -3.92 16.66 -13.38
N ALA A 203 -3.83 17.39 -12.27
CA ALA A 203 -4.32 18.76 -12.20
C ALA A 203 -3.64 19.68 -13.23
N LEU A 204 -2.30 19.61 -13.35
CA LEU A 204 -1.56 20.38 -14.35
C LEU A 204 -1.99 20.02 -15.77
N SER A 205 -2.34 18.75 -16.03
CA SER A 205 -2.86 18.30 -17.32
C SER A 205 -4.29 18.75 -17.65
N GLN A 206 -4.99 19.40 -16.72
CA GLN A 206 -6.32 19.96 -16.91
C GLN A 206 -6.32 21.49 -17.05
N VAL A 207 -5.19 22.15 -16.80
CA VAL A 207 -5.15 23.62 -16.75
C VAL A 207 -5.25 24.23 -18.14
N ASP A 208 -4.75 23.54 -19.17
CA ASP A 208 -4.90 23.91 -20.59
C ASP A 208 -6.37 24.12 -20.96
N ASP A 209 -7.23 23.16 -20.63
CA ASP A 209 -8.67 23.23 -20.91
C ASP A 209 -9.41 24.29 -20.09
N ILE A 210 -9.00 24.52 -18.84
CA ILE A 210 -9.56 25.58 -17.98
C ILE A 210 -9.22 26.97 -18.52
N MET A 211 -7.98 27.13 -18.97
CA MET A 211 -7.48 28.38 -19.55
C MET A 211 -7.85 28.55 -21.04
N GLY A 212 -8.31 27.49 -21.69
CA GLY A 212 -8.68 27.49 -23.12
C GLY A 212 -7.47 27.65 -24.05
N ILE A 213 -6.31 27.09 -23.66
CA ILE A 213 -5.04 27.18 -24.39
C ILE A 213 -4.50 25.80 -24.72
N ASP A 214 -3.81 25.67 -25.86
CA ASP A 214 -3.20 24.42 -26.28
C ASP A 214 -1.72 24.36 -25.87
N ILE A 215 -1.42 23.58 -24.82
CA ILE A 215 -0.06 23.40 -24.32
C ILE A 215 0.54 22.11 -24.89
N PRO A 216 1.76 22.14 -25.46
CA PRO A 216 2.43 20.93 -25.92
C PRO A 216 2.63 19.95 -24.77
N ARG A 217 2.47 18.65 -25.06
CA ARG A 217 2.68 17.61 -24.06
C ARG A 217 4.16 17.26 -23.97
N PHE A 218 4.67 17.17 -22.75
CA PHE A 218 6.04 16.77 -22.46
C PHE A 218 6.05 15.36 -21.86
N THR A 219 7.04 14.57 -22.25
CA THR A 219 7.29 13.24 -21.67
C THR A 219 8.71 13.15 -21.12
N GLY A 220 8.91 12.29 -20.12
CA GLY A 220 10.22 12.06 -19.52
C GLY A 220 10.44 12.82 -18.20
N LEU A 221 11.67 12.75 -17.70
CA LEU A 221 12.04 13.34 -16.41
C LEU A 221 11.87 14.86 -16.43
N GLY A 222 11.20 15.41 -15.41
CA GLY A 222 10.97 16.86 -15.30
C GLY A 222 9.82 17.38 -16.18
N ASN A 223 9.01 16.50 -16.77
CA ASN A 223 7.82 16.86 -17.58
C ASN A 223 6.92 17.89 -16.88
N PHE A 224 6.75 17.77 -15.56
CA PHE A 224 5.96 18.69 -14.74
C PHE A 224 6.50 20.12 -14.82
N VAL A 225 7.81 20.28 -14.68
CA VAL A 225 8.48 21.59 -14.72
C VAL A 225 8.40 22.18 -16.13
N TYR A 226 8.64 21.38 -17.16
CA TYR A 226 8.52 21.84 -18.55
C TYR A 226 7.10 22.30 -18.89
N LYS A 227 6.07 21.56 -18.44
CA LYS A 227 4.68 21.95 -18.65
C LYS A 227 4.32 23.24 -17.89
N ILE A 228 4.84 23.45 -16.68
CA ILE A 228 4.67 24.74 -15.97
C ILE A 228 5.31 25.89 -16.75
N ILE A 229 6.54 25.72 -17.23
CA ILE A 229 7.24 26.75 -18.02
C ILE A 229 6.46 27.08 -19.30
N ALA A 230 5.97 26.06 -20.00
CA ALA A 230 5.14 26.24 -21.20
C ALA A 230 3.83 26.97 -20.87
N LEU A 231 3.18 26.63 -19.75
CA LEU A 231 1.97 27.31 -19.29
C LEU A 231 2.22 28.80 -19.05
N PHE A 232 3.32 29.16 -18.39
CA PHE A 232 3.67 30.58 -18.16
C PHE A 232 3.88 31.37 -19.46
N LYS A 233 4.33 30.71 -20.54
CA LYS A 233 4.49 31.35 -21.86
C LYS A 233 3.15 31.63 -22.55
N GLU A 234 2.17 30.75 -22.35
CA GLU A 234 0.85 30.82 -22.99
C GLU A 234 -0.19 31.66 -22.21
N ILE A 235 0.16 32.20 -21.03
CA ILE A 235 -0.72 33.07 -20.23
C ILE A 235 -1.36 34.23 -21.04
N PRO A 236 -0.64 34.92 -21.95
CA PRO A 236 -1.23 36.01 -22.71
C PRO A 236 -2.36 35.58 -23.67
N TYR A 237 -2.42 34.29 -24.04
CA TYR A 237 -3.36 33.74 -25.03
C TYR A 237 -4.58 33.07 -24.39
N ILE A 238 -4.78 33.24 -23.08
CA ILE A 238 -5.90 32.68 -22.32
C ILE A 238 -7.24 33.14 -22.89
N ASN A 239 -8.14 32.18 -23.12
CA ASN A 239 -9.53 32.49 -23.43
C ASN A 239 -10.27 32.90 -22.14
N ILE A 240 -10.65 34.17 -22.04
CA ILE A 240 -11.29 34.71 -20.83
C ILE A 240 -12.65 34.04 -20.54
N TYR A 241 -13.35 33.58 -21.58
CA TYR A 241 -14.67 32.96 -21.45
C TYR A 241 -14.57 31.54 -20.89
N THR A 242 -13.55 30.76 -21.27
CA THR A 242 -13.32 29.43 -20.67
C THR A 242 -12.94 29.59 -19.20
N LEU A 243 -12.04 30.52 -18.90
CA LEU A 243 -11.57 30.76 -17.53
C LEU A 243 -12.73 31.20 -16.61
N THR A 244 -13.57 32.13 -17.06
CA THR A 244 -14.73 32.58 -16.27
C THR A 244 -15.75 31.46 -16.06
N ALA A 245 -16.05 30.65 -17.09
CA ALA A 245 -16.92 29.48 -16.95
C ALA A 245 -16.37 28.45 -15.95
N SER A 246 -15.06 28.17 -15.98
CA SER A 246 -14.40 27.30 -15.00
C SER A 246 -14.47 27.85 -13.58
N ILE A 247 -14.20 29.14 -13.37
CA ILE A 247 -14.28 29.77 -12.04
C ILE A 247 -15.72 29.68 -11.49
N ILE A 248 -16.72 29.99 -12.30
CA ILE A 248 -18.14 29.88 -11.92
C ILE A 248 -18.47 28.43 -11.54
N THR A 249 -17.98 27.45 -12.30
CA THR A 249 -18.21 26.02 -12.03
C THR A 249 -17.54 25.57 -10.73
N ILE A 250 -16.30 25.98 -10.46
CA ILE A 250 -15.61 25.70 -9.18
C ILE A 250 -16.39 26.30 -8.01
N LEU A 251 -16.84 27.55 -8.13
CA LEU A 251 -17.63 28.22 -7.10
C LEU A 251 -18.97 27.51 -6.88
N PHE A 252 -19.63 27.09 -7.95
CA PHE A 252 -20.86 26.31 -7.88
C PHE A 252 -20.67 25.00 -7.10
N TYR A 253 -19.59 24.26 -7.36
CA TYR A 253 -19.28 23.03 -6.60
C TYR A 253 -18.93 23.32 -5.15
N TYR A 254 -18.09 24.32 -4.89
CA TYR A 254 -17.71 24.69 -3.52
C TYR A 254 -18.92 25.10 -2.68
N ILE A 255 -19.82 25.92 -3.24
CA ILE A 255 -21.06 26.34 -2.59
C ILE A 255 -22.00 25.15 -2.39
N GLY A 256 -22.12 24.31 -3.43
CA GLY A 256 -22.92 23.10 -3.42
C GLY A 256 -22.57 22.16 -2.27
N ASP A 257 -21.31 21.73 -2.22
CA ASP A 257 -20.84 20.74 -1.25
C ASP A 257 -20.78 21.29 0.19
N ASN A 258 -20.33 22.52 0.38
CA ASN A 258 -20.03 23.02 1.74
C ASN A 258 -21.21 23.74 2.40
N PHE A 259 -22.16 24.27 1.62
CA PHE A 259 -23.29 25.04 2.16
C PHE A 259 -24.64 24.40 1.80
N VAL A 260 -24.90 24.17 0.51
CA VAL A 260 -26.22 23.73 0.04
C VAL A 260 -26.54 22.30 0.48
N THR A 261 -25.63 21.35 0.27
CA THR A 261 -25.83 19.94 0.67
C THR A 261 -25.98 19.81 2.20
N PRO A 262 -25.13 20.40 3.04
CA PRO A 262 -25.31 20.36 4.50
C PRO A 262 -26.62 21.00 4.93
N PHE A 263 -27.00 22.15 4.38
CA PHE A 263 -28.27 22.83 4.68
C PHE A 263 -29.49 21.98 4.30
N LEU A 264 -29.48 21.35 3.13
CA LEU A 264 -30.56 20.45 2.71
C LEU A 264 -30.62 19.20 3.58
N ASN A 265 -29.47 18.63 3.96
CA ASN A 265 -29.40 17.46 4.82
C ASN A 265 -29.90 17.75 6.23
N THR A 266 -29.62 18.92 6.80
CA THR A 266 -30.17 19.32 8.11
C THR A 266 -31.67 19.54 8.05
N LYS A 267 -32.19 20.18 6.99
CA LYS A 267 -33.62 20.45 6.81
C LYS A 267 -34.45 19.20 6.52
N THR A 268 -33.95 18.31 5.66
CA THR A 268 -34.68 17.10 5.23
C THR A 268 -34.45 15.89 6.14
N ARG A 269 -33.48 15.97 7.07
CA ARG A 269 -33.02 14.86 7.94
C ARG A 269 -32.64 13.59 7.18
N LYS A 270 -32.36 13.68 5.88
CA LYS A 270 -31.89 12.59 5.02
C LYS A 270 -30.50 12.93 4.51
N LYS A 271 -29.65 11.92 4.31
CA LYS A 271 -28.37 12.09 3.63
C LYS A 271 -28.62 12.09 2.13
N LEU A 272 -28.87 13.27 1.56
CA LEU A 272 -29.00 13.45 0.12
C LEU A 272 -27.61 13.68 -0.48
N ILE A 273 -27.35 13.03 -1.62
CA ILE A 273 -26.16 13.25 -2.44
C ILE A 273 -26.64 13.94 -3.71
N ILE A 274 -26.17 15.16 -3.92
CA ILE A 274 -26.58 15.99 -5.06
C ILE A 274 -25.49 15.88 -6.13
N PRO A 275 -25.81 15.40 -7.35
CA PRO A 275 -24.83 15.25 -8.42
C PRO A 275 -24.55 16.61 -9.09
N TYR A 276 -23.81 17.49 -8.41
CA TYR A 276 -23.46 18.83 -8.93
C TYR A 276 -22.75 18.77 -10.28
N ASP A 277 -21.90 17.76 -10.49
CA ASP A 277 -21.18 17.52 -11.75
C ASP A 277 -22.14 17.46 -12.94
N VAL A 278 -23.21 16.67 -12.83
CA VAL A 278 -24.18 16.51 -13.92
C VAL A 278 -25.13 17.69 -14.04
N ILE A 279 -25.48 18.34 -12.94
CA ILE A 279 -26.26 19.59 -12.99
C ILE A 279 -25.49 20.65 -13.79
N SER A 280 -24.20 20.85 -13.47
CA SER A 280 -23.36 21.81 -14.19
C SER A 280 -23.17 21.41 -15.66
N MET A 281 -22.96 20.12 -15.95
CA MET A 281 -22.86 19.59 -17.31
C MET A 281 -24.11 19.94 -18.12
N VAL A 282 -25.31 19.68 -17.58
CA VAL A 282 -26.58 19.99 -18.26
C VAL A 282 -26.75 21.49 -18.48
N ILE A 283 -26.54 22.31 -17.43
CA ILE A 283 -26.71 23.77 -17.51
C ILE A 283 -25.81 24.36 -18.59
N PHE A 284 -24.52 24.04 -18.57
CA PHE A 284 -23.58 24.63 -19.51
C PHE A 284 -23.65 24.01 -20.91
N THR A 285 -24.09 22.77 -21.05
CA THR A 285 -24.40 22.20 -22.38
C THR A 285 -25.56 22.96 -23.01
N ALA A 286 -26.62 23.24 -22.23
CA ALA A 286 -27.75 24.04 -22.69
C ALA A 286 -27.30 25.47 -23.07
N LEU A 287 -26.54 26.14 -22.21
CA LEU A 287 -25.99 27.47 -22.51
C LEU A 287 -25.09 27.45 -23.75
N SER A 288 -24.19 26.47 -23.87
CA SER A 288 -23.30 26.32 -25.01
C SER A 288 -24.06 26.12 -26.31
N SER A 289 -25.15 25.35 -26.29
CA SER A 289 -26.02 25.16 -27.46
C SER A 289 -26.79 26.42 -27.84
N SER A 290 -27.26 27.20 -26.86
CA SER A 290 -28.06 28.42 -27.11
C SER A 290 -27.21 29.60 -27.59
N PHE A 291 -25.97 29.71 -27.10
CA PHE A 291 -25.05 30.81 -27.42
C PHE A 291 -23.95 30.43 -28.42
N LEU A 292 -23.97 29.19 -28.93
CA LEU A 292 -23.01 28.65 -29.91
C LEU A 292 -21.56 28.90 -29.49
N PHE A 293 -21.16 28.46 -28.29
CA PHE A 293 -19.84 28.77 -27.71
C PHE A 293 -18.65 28.37 -28.59
N LYS A 294 -18.79 27.29 -29.37
CA LYS A 294 -17.76 26.85 -30.31
C LYS A 294 -17.53 27.89 -31.41
N ASP A 295 -18.60 28.37 -32.03
CA ASP A 295 -18.53 29.23 -33.21
C ASP A 295 -18.30 30.70 -32.86
N THR A 296 -18.86 31.17 -31.75
CA THR A 296 -18.81 32.60 -31.36
C THR A 296 -17.63 32.94 -30.46
N ILE A 297 -17.24 32.02 -29.56
CA ILE A 297 -16.29 32.26 -28.46
C ILE A 297 -15.02 31.41 -28.63
N ASN A 298 -14.95 30.57 -29.66
CA ASN A 298 -13.86 29.62 -29.93
C ASN A 298 -13.54 28.74 -28.71
N MET A 299 -14.59 28.31 -28.01
CA MET A 299 -14.49 27.43 -26.85
C MET A 299 -14.40 25.97 -27.31
N SER A 300 -13.45 25.22 -26.75
CA SER A 300 -13.31 23.79 -27.03
C SER A 300 -14.49 23.00 -26.44
N VAL A 301 -15.12 22.18 -27.27
CA VAL A 301 -16.27 21.33 -26.90
C VAL A 301 -15.93 19.85 -27.15
N VAL A 302 -16.73 18.94 -26.58
CA VAL A 302 -16.52 17.49 -26.69
C VAL A 302 -16.57 16.99 -28.12
N GLY A 303 -17.50 17.50 -28.94
CA GLY A 303 -17.67 17.09 -30.33
C GLY A 303 -18.45 15.78 -30.48
N ASP A 304 -18.37 15.18 -31.67
CA ASP A 304 -19.20 14.03 -32.03
C ASP A 304 -18.88 12.78 -31.20
N ILE A 305 -19.93 12.18 -30.67
CA ILE A 305 -19.89 10.90 -29.95
C ILE A 305 -20.79 9.94 -30.72
N PRO A 306 -20.26 8.87 -31.35
CA PRO A 306 -21.08 7.92 -32.07
C PRO A 306 -22.05 7.20 -31.12
N THR A 307 -23.27 6.98 -31.57
CA THR A 307 -24.37 6.36 -30.82
C THR A 307 -24.36 4.83 -30.88
N GLU A 308 -23.21 4.23 -31.14
CA GLU A 308 -23.06 2.79 -31.37
C GLU A 308 -22.43 2.09 -30.17
N ILE A 309 -22.84 0.84 -29.95
CA ILE A 309 -22.15 -0.08 -29.03
C ILE A 309 -20.83 -0.49 -29.70
N PRO A 310 -19.72 -0.57 -28.95
CA PRO A 310 -18.42 -0.92 -29.54
C PRO A 310 -18.49 -2.30 -30.20
N SER A 311 -18.07 -2.38 -31.46
CA SER A 311 -17.87 -3.66 -32.13
C SER A 311 -16.63 -4.37 -31.55
N PRO A 312 -16.66 -5.71 -31.43
CA PRO A 312 -15.48 -6.45 -31.01
C PRO A 312 -14.31 -6.23 -31.97
N SER A 313 -13.14 -5.89 -31.43
CA SER A 313 -11.89 -5.74 -32.18
C SER A 313 -10.76 -6.44 -31.45
N LEU A 314 -9.91 -7.16 -32.20
CA LEU A 314 -8.77 -7.84 -31.61
C LEU A 314 -7.63 -6.84 -31.34
N PRO A 315 -6.94 -6.94 -30.18
CA PRO A 315 -5.77 -6.12 -29.93
C PRO A 315 -4.62 -6.52 -30.89
N ILE A 316 -3.85 -5.54 -31.33
CA ILE A 316 -2.69 -5.77 -32.20
C ILE A 316 -1.56 -6.41 -31.39
N PHE A 317 -1.50 -7.75 -31.40
CA PHE A 317 -0.51 -8.50 -30.62
C PHE A 317 0.96 -8.19 -30.98
N LYS A 318 1.22 -7.70 -32.20
CA LYS A 318 2.56 -7.28 -32.64
C LYS A 318 3.15 -6.14 -31.80
N LEU A 319 2.32 -5.32 -31.14
CA LEU A 319 2.77 -4.23 -30.26
C LEU A 319 3.23 -4.71 -28.88
N VAL A 320 2.82 -5.91 -28.46
CA VAL A 320 3.03 -6.41 -27.09
C VAL A 320 4.51 -6.36 -26.67
N PRO A 321 5.49 -6.82 -27.48
CA PRO A 321 6.90 -6.78 -27.09
C PRO A 321 7.41 -5.36 -26.78
N ASP A 322 6.95 -4.37 -27.55
CA ASP A 322 7.38 -2.97 -27.41
C ASP A 322 6.80 -2.28 -26.18
N ILE A 323 5.57 -2.65 -25.79
CA ILE A 323 4.87 -2.04 -24.65
C ILE A 323 5.03 -2.82 -23.35
N PHE A 324 5.55 -4.05 -23.40
CA PHE A 324 5.58 -4.98 -22.26
C PHE A 324 6.21 -4.36 -21.01
N GLY A 325 7.40 -3.75 -21.14
CA GLY A 325 8.10 -3.14 -20.01
C GLY A 325 7.30 -2.03 -19.33
N LYS A 326 6.62 -1.18 -20.11
CA LYS A 326 5.74 -0.11 -19.58
C LYS A 326 4.49 -0.68 -18.93
N CYS A 327 3.92 -1.73 -19.51
CA CYS A 327 2.74 -2.41 -18.99
C CYS A 327 3.00 -3.08 -17.62
N ILE A 328 4.21 -3.55 -17.33
CA ILE A 328 4.56 -4.08 -16.00
C ILE A 328 4.30 -3.02 -14.93
N LEU A 329 4.78 -1.81 -15.16
CA LEU A 329 4.64 -0.74 -14.18
C LEU A 329 3.19 -0.27 -14.04
N ILE A 330 2.47 -0.10 -15.15
CA ILE A 330 1.04 0.26 -15.12
C ILE A 330 0.24 -0.83 -14.38
N SER A 331 0.57 -2.11 -14.58
CA SER A 331 -0.07 -3.24 -13.89
C SER A 331 0.17 -3.18 -12.38
N ILE A 332 1.41 -2.86 -11.95
CA ILE A 332 1.73 -2.68 -10.53
C ILE A 332 0.88 -1.53 -9.96
N VAL A 333 0.87 -0.35 -10.59
CA VAL A 333 0.06 0.80 -10.12
C VAL A 333 -1.42 0.42 -10.03
N CYS A 334 -1.97 -0.21 -11.07
CA CYS A 334 -3.36 -0.65 -11.14
C CYS A 334 -3.69 -1.60 -9.98
N LEU A 335 -2.85 -2.60 -9.75
CA LEU A 335 -3.00 -3.57 -8.67
C LEU A 335 -2.93 -2.91 -7.29
N THR A 336 -1.97 -2.01 -7.08
CA THR A 336 -1.76 -1.30 -5.82
C THR A 336 -2.95 -0.44 -5.45
N VAL A 337 -3.37 0.44 -6.36
CA VAL A 337 -4.50 1.35 -6.15
C VAL A 337 -5.78 0.58 -5.88
N HIS A 338 -5.98 -0.52 -6.62
CA HIS A 338 -7.11 -1.42 -6.39
C HIS A 338 -7.09 -2.07 -5.02
N LEU A 339 -6.00 -2.79 -4.70
CA LEU A 339 -5.92 -3.56 -3.46
C LEU A 339 -5.97 -2.68 -2.21
N SER A 340 -5.40 -1.48 -2.24
CA SER A 340 -5.46 -0.56 -1.11
C SER A 340 -6.87 -0.02 -0.87
N MET A 341 -7.60 0.31 -1.93
CA MET A 341 -8.98 0.77 -1.79
C MET A 341 -9.90 -0.34 -1.29
N VAL A 342 -9.81 -1.55 -1.86
CA VAL A 342 -10.70 -2.65 -1.47
C VAL A 342 -10.39 -3.16 -0.06
N LYS A 343 -9.11 -3.21 0.35
CA LYS A 343 -8.72 -3.56 1.73
C LYS A 343 -9.23 -2.51 2.73
N MET A 344 -9.01 -1.22 2.45
CA MET A 344 -9.51 -0.13 3.30
C MET A 344 -11.02 -0.22 3.49
N LEU A 345 -11.78 -0.50 2.42
CA LEU A 345 -13.23 -0.65 2.51
C LEU A 345 -13.64 -1.94 3.23
N ALA A 346 -12.92 -3.04 3.04
CA ALA A 346 -13.17 -4.29 3.75
C ALA A 346 -13.01 -4.13 5.27
N THR A 347 -11.96 -3.42 5.70
CA THR A 347 -11.75 -3.06 7.10
C THR A 347 -12.82 -2.09 7.61
N LYS A 348 -13.14 -1.04 6.84
CA LYS A 348 -14.14 -0.03 7.25
C LYS A 348 -15.56 -0.61 7.44
N TYR A 349 -15.92 -1.62 6.63
CA TYR A 349 -17.26 -2.23 6.63
C TYR A 349 -17.27 -3.68 7.16
N ASN A 350 -16.19 -4.11 7.83
CA ASN A 350 -16.07 -5.41 8.49
C ASN A 350 -16.43 -6.62 7.59
N TYR A 351 -15.89 -6.67 6.37
CA TYR A 351 -16.03 -7.83 5.46
C TYR A 351 -14.67 -8.37 5.00
N GLU A 352 -13.63 -8.23 5.82
CA GLU A 352 -12.26 -8.69 5.52
C GLU A 352 -12.20 -10.18 5.17
N ASP A 353 -12.96 -11.02 5.87
CA ASP A 353 -13.01 -12.47 5.65
C ASP A 353 -13.57 -12.85 4.27
N GLU A 354 -14.37 -11.97 3.66
CA GLU A 354 -14.96 -12.20 2.33
C GLU A 354 -14.04 -11.72 1.21
N LEU A 355 -13.15 -10.76 1.49
CA LEU A 355 -12.25 -10.18 0.50
C LEU A 355 -11.10 -11.14 0.20
N LYS A 356 -11.10 -11.73 -1.00
CA LYS A 356 -10.02 -12.61 -1.44
C LYS A 356 -9.02 -11.82 -2.28
N VAL A 357 -7.97 -11.30 -1.64
CA VAL A 357 -6.90 -10.50 -2.29
C VAL A 357 -6.31 -11.19 -3.54
N GLY A 358 -6.12 -12.51 -3.50
CA GLY A 358 -5.62 -13.24 -4.68
C GLY A 358 -6.61 -13.26 -5.85
N GLN A 359 -7.91 -13.36 -5.56
CA GLN A 359 -8.98 -13.34 -6.56
C GLN A 359 -9.14 -11.96 -7.19
N GLU A 360 -8.92 -10.88 -6.43
CA GLU A 360 -8.92 -9.51 -6.98
C GLU A 360 -7.89 -9.31 -8.10
N ILE A 361 -6.73 -9.98 -8.02
CA ILE A 361 -5.72 -9.91 -9.09
C ILE A 361 -6.25 -10.56 -10.37
N TYR A 362 -6.86 -11.74 -10.25
CA TYR A 362 -7.50 -12.41 -11.37
C TYR A 362 -8.69 -11.60 -11.91
N ALA A 363 -9.50 -11.01 -11.05
CA ALA A 363 -10.64 -10.18 -11.43
C ALA A 363 -10.21 -8.99 -12.29
N LEU A 364 -9.17 -8.26 -11.88
CA LEU A 364 -8.60 -7.18 -12.68
C LEU A 364 -8.02 -7.70 -13.99
N GLY A 365 -7.25 -8.80 -13.94
CA GLY A 365 -6.66 -9.41 -15.13
C GLY A 365 -7.71 -9.80 -16.18
N PHE A 366 -8.77 -10.51 -15.77
CA PHE A 366 -9.89 -10.87 -16.64
C PHE A 366 -10.66 -9.64 -17.12
N THR A 367 -10.87 -8.64 -16.26
CA THR A 367 -11.50 -7.38 -16.66
C THR A 367 -10.72 -6.71 -17.78
N SER A 368 -9.41 -6.60 -17.66
CA SER A 368 -8.57 -6.00 -18.70
C SER A 368 -8.51 -6.84 -19.99
N ILE A 369 -8.30 -8.16 -19.91
CA ILE A 369 -8.26 -9.01 -21.11
C ILE A 369 -9.60 -9.01 -21.84
N LEU A 370 -10.71 -9.28 -21.12
CA LEU A 370 -12.02 -9.39 -21.76
C LEU A 370 -12.50 -8.05 -22.32
N SER A 371 -12.16 -6.93 -21.65
CA SER A 371 -12.47 -5.61 -22.19
C SER A 371 -11.63 -5.29 -23.45
N SER A 372 -10.38 -5.78 -23.54
CA SER A 372 -9.49 -5.50 -24.68
C SER A 372 -9.91 -6.15 -26.01
N PHE A 373 -10.93 -7.02 -26.01
CA PHE A 373 -11.60 -7.47 -27.22
C PHE A 373 -12.58 -6.45 -27.80
N PHE A 374 -12.62 -5.26 -27.22
CA PHE A 374 -13.30 -4.07 -27.70
C PHE A 374 -12.28 -2.92 -27.69
N PRO A 375 -12.49 -1.87 -28.50
CA PRO A 375 -11.59 -0.72 -28.50
C PRO A 375 -11.72 0.05 -27.18
N VAL A 376 -10.80 -0.22 -26.24
CA VAL A 376 -10.82 0.35 -24.90
C VAL A 376 -9.40 0.62 -24.39
N PHE A 377 -9.24 1.66 -23.57
CA PHE A 377 -8.01 1.89 -22.83
C PHE A 377 -8.08 1.25 -21.42
N PRO A 378 -6.95 1.14 -20.70
CA PRO A 378 -6.91 0.36 -19.47
C PRO A 378 -7.83 0.93 -18.37
N SER A 379 -8.59 0.03 -17.73
CA SER A 379 -9.49 0.35 -16.62
C SER A 379 -8.84 0.11 -15.26
N ALA A 380 -9.24 0.86 -14.24
CA ALA A 380 -8.90 0.60 -12.84
C ALA A 380 -9.99 1.11 -11.90
N ILE A 381 -9.82 0.89 -10.60
CA ILE A 381 -10.69 1.48 -9.59
C ILE A 381 -10.51 3.01 -9.56
N ALA A 382 -11.61 3.75 -9.37
CA ALA A 382 -11.56 5.18 -9.10
C ALA A 382 -11.89 5.44 -7.62
N MET A 383 -10.94 6.01 -6.87
CA MET A 383 -11.10 6.23 -5.43
C MET A 383 -12.28 7.16 -5.10
N SER A 384 -12.40 8.28 -5.83
CA SER A 384 -13.47 9.27 -5.62
C SER A 384 -14.86 8.68 -5.89
N ARG A 385 -15.05 8.04 -7.05
CA ARG A 385 -16.33 7.37 -7.39
C ARG A 385 -16.69 6.26 -6.41
N THR A 386 -15.72 5.43 -6.05
CA THR A 386 -15.90 4.36 -5.07
C THR A 386 -16.34 4.93 -3.72
N MET A 387 -15.80 6.06 -3.28
CA MET A 387 -16.26 6.72 -2.05
C MET A 387 -17.69 7.28 -2.19
N VAL A 388 -18.07 7.82 -3.35
CA VAL A 388 -19.45 8.26 -3.59
C VAL A 388 -20.42 7.08 -3.60
N LEU A 389 -20.05 5.94 -4.22
CA LEU A 389 -20.84 4.70 -4.17
C LEU A 389 -21.16 4.30 -2.73
N VAL A 390 -20.11 4.26 -1.91
CA VAL A 390 -20.16 3.88 -0.51
C VAL A 390 -21.00 4.87 0.31
N ASN A 391 -20.81 6.17 0.09
CA ASN A 391 -21.59 7.21 0.77
C ASN A 391 -23.07 7.21 0.34
N SER A 392 -23.36 6.79 -0.89
CA SER A 392 -24.72 6.57 -1.42
C SER A 392 -25.39 5.32 -0.86
N GLY A 393 -24.66 4.55 -0.04
CA GLY A 393 -25.18 3.36 0.64
C GLY A 393 -25.12 2.09 -0.19
N GLY A 394 -24.36 2.05 -1.30
CA GLY A 394 -24.19 0.82 -2.07
C GLY A 394 -23.67 -0.33 -1.22
N LYS A 395 -24.26 -1.53 -1.37
CA LYS A 395 -23.99 -2.68 -0.50
C LYS A 395 -23.37 -3.86 -1.25
N THR A 396 -23.61 -3.97 -2.55
CA THR A 396 -23.12 -5.08 -3.36
C THR A 396 -22.60 -4.64 -4.72
N GLN A 397 -21.98 -5.57 -5.46
CA GLN A 397 -21.52 -5.33 -6.82
C GLN A 397 -22.65 -5.15 -7.84
N LEU A 398 -23.92 -5.43 -7.47
CA LEU A 398 -25.07 -5.18 -8.34
C LEU A 398 -25.21 -3.68 -8.69
N THR A 399 -24.62 -2.81 -7.88
CA THR A 399 -24.43 -1.38 -8.18
C THR A 399 -23.79 -1.13 -9.55
N ASN A 400 -22.80 -1.93 -9.93
CA ASN A 400 -22.12 -1.82 -11.22
C ASN A 400 -23.07 -2.13 -12.37
N LEU A 401 -24.03 -3.04 -12.21
CA LEU A 401 -25.05 -3.32 -13.24
C LEU A 401 -25.92 -2.08 -13.51
N PHE A 402 -26.44 -1.45 -12.46
CA PHE A 402 -27.27 -0.25 -12.61
C PHE A 402 -26.47 0.93 -13.19
N SER A 403 -25.19 1.08 -12.82
CA SER A 403 -24.28 2.03 -13.44
C SER A 403 -24.15 1.77 -14.95
N CYS A 404 -23.93 0.52 -15.36
CA CYS A 404 -23.82 0.14 -16.77
C CYS A 404 -25.10 0.41 -17.57
N ILE A 405 -26.28 0.21 -16.96
CA ILE A 405 -27.57 0.52 -17.60
C ILE A 405 -27.67 2.03 -17.91
N ILE A 406 -27.29 2.89 -16.96
CA ILE A 406 -27.28 4.35 -17.18
C ILE A 406 -26.31 4.72 -18.30
N ILE A 407 -25.12 4.14 -18.31
CA ILE A 407 -24.11 4.43 -19.35
C ILE A 407 -24.59 3.94 -20.72
N ALA A 408 -25.24 2.78 -20.80
CA ALA A 408 -25.83 2.28 -22.04
C ALA A 408 -26.91 3.23 -22.59
N ILE A 409 -27.78 3.75 -21.72
CA ILE A 409 -28.77 4.78 -22.10
C ILE A 409 -28.06 6.04 -22.63
N VAL A 410 -26.96 6.44 -21.99
CA VAL A 410 -26.21 7.62 -22.40
C VAL A 410 -25.57 7.42 -23.78
N ILE A 411 -24.90 6.30 -24.01
CA ILE A 411 -24.27 5.99 -25.31
C ILE A 411 -25.31 5.99 -26.43
N LEU A 412 -26.45 5.33 -26.23
CA LEU A 412 -27.46 5.11 -27.27
C LEU A 412 -28.34 6.34 -27.54
N TYR A 413 -28.66 7.14 -26.51
CA TYR A 413 -29.69 8.19 -26.63
C TYR A 413 -29.23 9.59 -26.22
N ILE A 414 -28.37 9.72 -25.19
CA ILE A 414 -28.01 11.04 -24.63
C ILE A 414 -26.75 11.62 -25.29
N SER A 415 -25.89 10.77 -25.87
CA SER A 415 -24.59 11.17 -26.43
C SER A 415 -24.65 12.31 -27.46
N PRO A 416 -25.66 12.45 -28.36
CA PRO A 416 -25.71 13.59 -29.27
C PRO A 416 -25.90 14.92 -28.55
N PHE A 417 -26.59 14.93 -27.40
CA PHE A 417 -26.77 16.14 -26.61
C PHE A 417 -25.48 16.61 -25.95
N LEU A 418 -24.48 15.73 -25.80
CA LEU A 418 -23.19 16.08 -25.20
C LEU A 418 -22.22 16.74 -26.19
N TYR A 419 -22.57 16.86 -27.48
CA TYR A 419 -21.71 17.46 -28.50
C TYR A 419 -21.22 18.87 -28.12
N ASN A 420 -22.15 19.70 -27.64
CA ASN A 420 -21.89 21.10 -27.27
C ASN A 420 -21.29 21.26 -25.87
N LEU A 421 -21.01 20.17 -25.13
CA LEU A 421 -20.46 20.26 -23.78
C LEU A 421 -19.06 20.91 -23.81
N PRO A 422 -18.83 22.04 -23.08
CA PRO A 422 -17.51 22.63 -22.98
C PRO A 422 -16.48 21.74 -22.25
N MET A 423 -15.27 21.64 -22.81
CA MET A 423 -14.18 20.86 -22.21
C MET A 423 -13.70 21.43 -20.86
N CYS A 424 -13.71 22.76 -20.71
CA CYS A 424 -13.27 23.43 -19.48
C CYS A 424 -14.05 22.97 -18.22
N ILE A 425 -15.31 22.55 -18.39
CA ILE A 425 -16.17 22.06 -17.31
C ILE A 425 -15.77 20.65 -16.89
N LEU A 426 -15.48 19.78 -17.86
CA LEU A 426 -14.97 18.44 -17.60
C LEU A 426 -13.64 18.48 -16.84
N SER A 427 -12.75 19.38 -17.24
CA SER A 427 -11.47 19.61 -16.55
C SER A 427 -11.66 20.15 -15.14
N THR A 428 -12.67 21.01 -14.94
CA THR A 428 -13.05 21.54 -13.63
C THR A 428 -13.59 20.42 -12.71
N ILE A 429 -14.41 19.51 -13.25
CA ILE A 429 -14.88 18.30 -12.53
C ILE A 429 -13.70 17.46 -12.05
N ILE A 430 -12.70 17.23 -12.91
CA ILE A 430 -11.50 16.47 -12.53
C ILE A 430 -10.76 17.17 -11.38
N ILE A 431 -10.45 18.47 -11.50
CA ILE A 431 -9.71 19.19 -10.46
C ILE A 431 -10.46 19.16 -9.13
N TYR A 432 -11.77 19.38 -9.16
CA TYR A 432 -12.59 19.34 -7.95
C TYR A 432 -12.60 17.94 -7.31
N ALA A 433 -12.67 16.87 -8.11
CA ALA A 433 -12.59 15.49 -7.62
C ALA A 433 -11.25 15.16 -6.95
N LEU A 434 -10.16 15.83 -7.34
CA LEU A 434 -8.82 15.67 -6.75
C LEU A 434 -8.66 16.38 -5.39
N ARG A 435 -9.63 17.21 -4.95
CA ARG A 435 -9.59 17.94 -3.65
C ARG A 435 -9.17 17.06 -2.48
N SER A 436 -9.73 15.86 -2.38
CA SER A 436 -9.44 14.92 -1.29
C SER A 436 -7.97 14.48 -1.24
N MET A 437 -7.30 14.41 -2.40
CA MET A 437 -5.90 14.01 -2.53
C MET A 437 -4.99 15.15 -2.08
N PHE A 438 -5.28 16.39 -2.49
CA PHE A 438 -4.55 17.57 -2.04
C PHE A 438 -4.68 17.81 -0.53
N LEU A 439 -5.88 17.58 0.03
CA LEU A 439 -6.10 17.72 1.48
C LEU A 439 -5.25 16.75 2.32
N SER A 440 -4.74 15.66 1.73
CA SER A 440 -3.86 14.73 2.44
C SER A 440 -2.50 15.34 2.81
N ILE A 441 -2.05 16.40 2.12
CA ILE A 441 -0.78 17.10 2.40
C ILE A 441 -0.80 17.71 3.81
N PHE A 442 -1.96 18.20 4.26
CA PHE A 442 -2.11 18.76 5.60
C PHE A 442 -2.00 17.72 6.72
N GLN A 443 -1.98 16.42 6.39
CA GLN A 443 -1.80 15.33 7.36
C GLN A 443 -0.32 15.01 7.63
N ILE A 444 0.62 15.53 6.83
CA ILE A 444 2.06 15.26 6.95
C ILE A 444 2.60 15.53 8.36
N PRO A 445 2.32 16.69 9.02
CA PRO A 445 2.88 16.96 10.35
C PRO A 445 2.43 15.92 11.39
N LYS A 446 1.16 15.50 11.33
CA LYS A 446 0.61 14.47 12.21
C LYS A 446 1.27 13.12 11.97
N MET A 447 1.50 12.74 10.71
CA MET A 447 2.21 11.49 10.38
C MET A 447 3.63 11.48 10.93
N PHE A 448 4.37 12.60 10.86
CA PHE A 448 5.72 12.70 11.45
C PHE A 448 5.72 12.62 12.98
N GLN A 449 4.65 13.08 13.65
CA GLN A 449 4.47 12.92 15.09
C GLN A 449 4.21 11.46 15.48
N GLU A 450 3.43 10.73 14.69
CA GLU A 450 3.11 9.32 14.94
C GLU A 450 4.30 8.39 14.59
N SER A 451 4.90 8.57 13.41
CA SER A 451 6.04 7.77 12.93
C SER A 451 6.89 8.57 11.94
N ARG A 452 8.11 8.91 12.37
CA ARG A 452 9.07 9.67 11.54
C ARG A 452 9.36 8.98 10.21
N TYR A 453 9.41 7.64 10.19
CA TYR A 453 9.67 6.87 8.98
C TYR A 453 8.48 6.92 8.01
N ASP A 454 7.25 6.81 8.50
CA ASP A 454 6.06 6.87 7.66
C ASP A 454 5.84 8.26 7.07
N GLY A 455 6.09 9.31 7.87
CA GLY A 455 6.14 10.68 7.38
C GLY A 455 7.19 10.89 6.28
N ALA A 456 8.38 10.30 6.44
CA ALA A 456 9.43 10.37 5.43
C ALA A 456 9.06 9.63 4.13
N ILE A 457 8.47 8.44 4.21
CA ILE A 457 8.01 7.69 3.03
C ILE A 457 6.96 8.49 2.25
N TYR A 458 6.00 9.11 2.96
CA TYR A 458 5.00 9.97 2.33
C TYR A 458 5.67 11.16 1.61
N LEU A 459 6.58 11.88 2.29
CA LEU A 459 7.23 13.06 1.73
C LEU A 459 8.06 12.72 0.50
N VAL A 460 8.88 11.67 0.58
CA VAL A 460 9.74 11.22 -0.52
C VAL A 460 8.90 10.76 -1.71
N SER A 461 7.85 9.98 -1.48
CA SER A 461 6.96 9.55 -2.56
C SER A 461 6.26 10.74 -3.23
N LEU A 462 5.79 11.73 -2.47
CA LEU A 462 5.17 12.94 -3.03
C LEU A 462 6.16 13.74 -3.88
N VAL A 463 7.34 14.08 -3.33
CA VAL A 463 8.32 14.96 -3.98
C VAL A 463 8.88 14.33 -5.24
N ILE A 464 9.27 13.05 -5.19
CA ILE A 464 9.87 12.38 -6.35
C ILE A 464 8.83 12.16 -7.45
N THR A 465 7.57 11.87 -7.09
CA THR A 465 6.49 11.74 -8.08
C THR A 465 6.26 13.04 -8.83
N ILE A 466 6.33 14.20 -8.16
CA ILE A 466 6.17 15.51 -8.81
C ILE A 466 7.37 15.83 -9.72
N ILE A 467 8.60 15.62 -9.24
CA ILE A 467 9.82 16.05 -9.96
C ILE A 467 10.17 15.12 -11.13
N ALA A 468 10.12 13.80 -10.92
CA ALA A 468 10.58 12.84 -11.91
C ALA A 468 9.48 12.59 -12.96
N ASP A 469 8.49 11.77 -12.60
CA ASP A 469 7.26 11.45 -13.31
C ASP A 469 6.46 10.46 -12.43
N ILE A 470 5.21 10.16 -12.76
CA ILE A 470 4.39 9.17 -12.05
C ILE A 470 5.08 7.81 -12.01
N VAL A 471 5.64 7.40 -13.13
CA VAL A 471 6.34 6.12 -13.32
C VAL A 471 7.50 5.96 -12.34
N TYR A 472 8.46 6.89 -12.39
CA TYR A 472 9.67 6.84 -11.57
C TYR A 472 9.38 7.13 -10.10
N GLY A 473 8.41 8.00 -9.82
CA GLY A 473 7.93 8.31 -8.47
C GLY A 473 7.55 7.07 -7.68
N LEU A 474 6.77 6.17 -8.29
CA LEU A 474 6.37 4.92 -7.64
C LEU A 474 7.58 4.01 -7.36
N ILE A 475 8.44 3.79 -8.35
CA ILE A 475 9.59 2.87 -8.21
C ILE A 475 10.50 3.32 -7.08
N VAL A 476 10.87 4.60 -7.07
CA VAL A 476 11.76 5.15 -6.05
C VAL A 476 11.09 5.14 -4.68
N ALA A 477 9.78 5.42 -4.61
CA ALA A 477 9.03 5.34 -3.36
C ALA A 477 9.04 3.92 -2.77
N ILE A 478 8.86 2.88 -3.58
CA ILE A 478 8.90 1.47 -3.13
C ILE A 478 10.30 1.11 -2.62
N ILE A 479 11.34 1.47 -3.37
CA ILE A 479 12.73 1.23 -2.96
C ILE A 479 13.02 1.94 -1.63
N PHE A 480 12.59 3.19 -1.49
CA PHE A 480 12.77 3.95 -0.26
C PHE A 480 12.01 3.33 0.92
N ALA A 481 10.76 2.90 0.72
CA ALA A 481 9.99 2.21 1.76
C ALA A 481 10.68 0.92 2.23
N LEU A 482 11.16 0.09 1.30
CA LEU A 482 11.95 -1.11 1.63
C LEU A 482 13.24 -0.75 2.37
N PHE A 483 13.94 0.29 1.93
CA PHE A 483 15.15 0.78 2.59
C PHE A 483 14.88 1.21 4.05
N THR A 484 13.74 1.86 4.33
CA THR A 484 13.40 2.22 5.71
C THR A 484 13.23 1.01 6.62
N ILE A 485 12.74 -0.14 6.10
CA ILE A 485 12.63 -1.39 6.87
C ILE A 485 14.02 -1.90 7.25
N VAL A 486 14.98 -1.84 6.31
CA VAL A 486 16.37 -2.21 6.57
C VAL A 486 16.99 -1.29 7.62
N VAL A 487 16.83 0.02 7.50
CA VAL A 487 17.37 0.98 8.48
C VAL A 487 16.77 0.76 9.88
N ARG A 488 15.47 0.46 9.97
CA ARG A 488 14.78 0.19 11.24
C ARG A 488 15.26 -1.10 11.92
N THR A 489 15.68 -2.10 11.14
CA THR A 489 16.13 -3.39 11.67
C THR A 489 17.61 -3.38 12.09
N GLN A 490 18.43 -2.49 11.55
CA GLN A 490 19.87 -2.40 11.86
C GLN A 490 20.20 -1.94 13.29
N LYS A 491 19.39 -1.06 13.89
CA LYS A 491 19.65 -0.49 15.23
C LYS A 491 18.52 -0.80 16.21
N PRO A 492 18.33 -2.09 16.57
CA PRO A 492 17.42 -2.45 17.65
C PRO A 492 17.89 -1.83 18.96
N LYS A 493 16.92 -1.48 19.82
CA LYS A 493 17.24 -0.99 21.16
C LYS A 493 17.72 -2.15 22.02
N TRP A 494 18.64 -1.88 22.91
CA TRP A 494 19.05 -2.83 23.94
C TRP A 494 19.20 -2.09 25.26
N SER A 495 19.06 -2.83 26.35
CA SER A 495 19.21 -2.30 27.70
C SER A 495 19.89 -3.31 28.61
N LEU A 496 20.73 -2.81 29.50
CA LEU A 496 21.32 -3.59 30.58
C LEU A 496 20.50 -3.34 31.84
N LEU A 497 19.87 -4.39 32.34
CA LEU A 497 18.95 -4.32 33.48
C LEU A 497 19.63 -4.91 34.72
N PHE A 498 19.40 -4.27 35.86
CA PHE A 498 19.90 -4.69 37.16
C PHE A 498 18.75 -4.95 38.14
N PRO A 499 18.91 -5.90 39.08
CA PRO A 499 17.93 -6.14 40.12
C PRO A 499 17.88 -4.92 41.06
N VAL A 500 16.69 -4.32 41.21
CA VAL A 500 16.41 -3.26 42.20
C VAL A 500 15.78 -3.87 43.45
N SER A 501 14.98 -4.94 43.28
CA SER A 501 14.43 -5.75 44.36
C SER A 501 14.31 -7.22 43.92
N SER A 502 13.88 -8.11 44.83
CA SER A 502 13.62 -9.53 44.52
C SER A 502 12.65 -9.77 43.37
N HIS A 503 11.82 -8.77 43.01
CA HIS A 503 10.78 -8.90 42.00
C HIS A 503 10.90 -7.86 40.87
N LEU A 504 11.82 -6.90 40.97
CA LEU A 504 11.87 -5.75 40.07
C LEU A 504 13.27 -5.57 39.50
N ILE A 505 13.36 -5.54 38.17
CA ILE A 505 14.58 -5.33 37.41
C ILE A 505 14.35 -4.10 36.54
N GLN A 506 15.24 -3.11 36.61
CA GLN A 506 15.11 -1.86 35.86
C GLN A 506 16.38 -1.58 35.05
N PRO A 507 16.25 -0.87 33.90
CA PRO A 507 17.40 -0.33 33.21
C PRO A 507 18.03 0.74 34.10
N LEU A 508 19.36 0.74 34.19
CA LEU A 508 20.05 1.91 34.73
C LEU A 508 19.78 3.08 33.77
N SER A 509 19.30 4.21 34.27
CA SER A 509 19.10 5.41 33.46
C SER A 509 20.46 5.90 32.92
N PHE A 510 20.75 5.56 31.66
CA PHE A 510 21.95 6.03 30.96
C PHE A 510 21.76 7.51 30.59
N HIS A 511 22.27 8.43 31.43
CA HIS A 511 22.46 9.83 31.05
C HIS A 511 23.93 10.06 30.64
N PRO A 512 24.26 9.99 29.32
CA PRO A 512 25.65 10.07 28.86
C PRO A 512 26.30 11.45 29.10
N ASN A 513 25.52 12.52 29.30
CA ASN A 513 26.02 13.89 29.39
C ASN A 513 26.21 14.43 30.82
N LYS A 514 26.17 13.57 31.85
CA LYS A 514 26.47 13.95 33.25
C LYS A 514 27.71 13.27 33.82
N ILE A 515 28.54 12.66 32.99
CA ILE A 515 29.72 11.93 33.44
C ILE A 515 30.93 12.87 33.39
N ASN A 516 31.00 13.79 34.35
CA ASN A 516 32.28 14.40 34.72
C ASN A 516 32.35 14.86 36.18
N ILE A 517 31.53 14.29 37.06
CA ILE A 517 31.58 14.60 38.49
C ILE A 517 31.65 13.26 39.22
N ASP A 518 32.78 13.07 39.90
CA ASP A 518 33.20 11.97 40.76
C ASP A 518 32.23 10.79 40.93
N LYS A 519 32.62 9.67 40.31
CA LYS A 519 31.98 8.34 40.35
C LYS A 519 31.74 7.75 41.76
N SER A 520 32.09 8.45 42.83
CA SER A 520 31.90 8.02 44.23
C SER A 520 30.80 8.79 44.96
N PHE A 521 30.54 10.05 44.62
CA PHE A 521 29.79 10.95 45.52
C PHE A 521 28.28 10.95 45.26
N GLU A 522 27.82 10.86 44.02
CA GLU A 522 26.38 10.78 43.70
C GLU A 522 25.80 9.37 43.88
N LEU A 523 26.61 8.30 43.73
CA LEU A 523 26.18 6.96 44.13
C LEU A 523 25.87 6.94 45.64
N GLY A 524 26.72 7.54 46.47
CA GLY A 524 26.51 7.61 47.92
C GLY A 524 25.23 8.32 48.34
N GLN A 525 24.68 9.25 47.52
CA GLN A 525 23.42 9.93 47.81
C GLN A 525 22.18 9.20 47.26
N PHE A 526 22.29 8.51 46.11
CA PHE A 526 21.19 7.68 45.58
C PHE A 526 20.96 6.40 46.40
N PHE A 527 22.00 5.88 47.07
CA PHE A 527 21.95 4.69 47.92
C PHE A 527 21.71 4.99 49.42
N LYS A 528 21.29 6.21 49.79
CA LYS A 528 20.98 6.55 51.20
C LYS A 528 19.71 5.91 51.76
N ASP A 529 18.84 5.37 50.90
CA ASP A 529 17.76 4.49 51.34
C ASP A 529 18.35 3.12 51.69
N GLN A 530 18.51 2.89 52.99
CA GLN A 530 19.15 1.71 53.59
C GLN A 530 18.56 0.36 53.18
N SER A 531 17.45 0.31 52.44
CA SER A 531 16.83 -0.91 51.90
C SER A 531 17.32 -1.32 50.50
N LEU A 532 18.03 -0.46 49.77
CA LEU A 532 18.54 -0.72 48.41
C LEU A 532 20.01 -1.19 48.37
N ILE A 533 20.66 -1.30 49.53
CA ILE A 533 22.11 -1.56 49.67
C ILE A 533 22.50 -3.04 49.42
N LEU A 534 21.56 -3.98 49.27
CA LEU A 534 21.86 -5.41 49.47
C LEU A 534 21.92 -6.34 48.23
N HIS A 535 21.85 -5.85 47.00
CA HIS A 535 22.05 -6.71 45.82
C HIS A 535 23.17 -6.22 44.90
N GLN A 536 24.40 -6.55 45.29
CA GLN A 536 25.62 -6.45 44.47
C GLN A 536 25.47 -7.37 43.24
N PRO A 537 25.90 -7.00 42.01
CA PRO A 537 25.48 -7.71 40.82
C PRO A 537 26.34 -8.96 40.63
N LEU A 538 25.96 -10.04 41.33
CA LEU A 538 26.28 -11.41 40.91
C LEU A 538 25.82 -11.65 39.46
N PHE A 539 24.83 -10.89 38.97
CA PHE A 539 24.38 -10.94 37.59
C PHE A 539 23.82 -9.61 37.06
N ALA A 540 23.77 -9.47 35.73
CA ALA A 540 22.96 -8.48 35.02
C ALA A 540 22.20 -9.12 33.86
N VAL A 541 21.12 -8.48 33.43
CA VAL A 541 20.27 -8.97 32.32
C VAL A 541 20.47 -8.08 31.10
N HIS A 542 21.04 -8.64 30.03
CA HIS A 542 21.09 -8.03 28.72
C HIS A 542 19.80 -8.31 27.96
N ARG A 543 19.02 -7.27 27.69
CA ARG A 543 17.79 -7.38 26.90
C ARG A 543 17.97 -6.70 25.55
N PHE A 544 17.86 -7.48 24.48
CA PHE A 544 17.98 -7.03 23.10
C PHE A 544 16.61 -7.03 22.42
N GLU A 545 16.19 -5.90 21.86
CA GLU A 545 14.84 -5.72 21.29
C GLU A 545 14.84 -5.87 19.76
N GLY A 546 15.06 -7.09 19.27
CA GLY A 546 14.96 -7.41 17.85
C GLY A 546 15.41 -8.83 17.49
N SER A 547 15.07 -9.28 16.28
CA SER A 547 15.69 -10.50 15.71
C SER A 547 17.19 -10.31 15.53
N ILE A 548 17.97 -11.38 15.61
CA ILE A 548 19.43 -11.35 15.47
C ILE A 548 19.76 -11.90 14.08
N ILE A 549 19.84 -11.01 13.11
CA ILE A 549 20.06 -11.33 11.70
C ILE A 549 21.28 -10.59 11.16
N PHE A 550 21.76 -10.94 9.97
CA PHE A 550 22.98 -10.39 9.37
C PHE A 550 23.04 -8.86 9.33
N THR A 551 21.90 -8.17 9.33
CA THR A 551 21.84 -6.70 9.34
C THR A 551 22.18 -6.08 10.70
N ASN A 552 21.99 -6.79 11.81
CA ASN A 552 22.15 -6.26 13.17
C ASN A 552 22.91 -7.19 14.13
N ALA A 553 23.37 -8.36 13.67
CA ALA A 553 24.11 -9.34 14.45
C ALA A 553 25.38 -8.74 15.07
N GLU A 554 26.05 -7.86 14.35
CA GLU A 554 27.22 -7.14 14.87
C GLU A 554 26.85 -6.15 15.98
N GLU A 555 25.71 -5.46 15.88
CA GLU A 555 25.21 -4.58 16.94
C GLU A 555 24.85 -5.40 18.19
N PHE A 556 24.22 -6.58 18.02
CA PHE A 556 23.98 -7.53 19.11
C PHE A 556 25.27 -7.98 19.80
N ARG A 557 26.30 -8.32 19.01
CA ARG A 557 27.60 -8.69 19.57
C ARG A 557 28.20 -7.54 20.36
N ASN A 558 28.25 -6.35 19.76
CA ASN A 558 28.84 -5.16 20.36
C ASN A 558 28.08 -4.72 21.62
N SER A 559 26.75 -4.87 21.64
CA SER A 559 25.92 -4.58 22.81
C SER A 559 26.17 -5.56 23.96
N CYS A 560 26.34 -6.85 23.64
CA CYS A 560 26.74 -7.85 24.62
C CYS A 560 28.14 -7.60 25.16
N ILE A 561 29.11 -7.27 24.31
CA ILE A 561 30.48 -6.94 24.73
C ILE A 561 30.50 -5.72 25.65
N LYS A 562 29.79 -4.64 25.30
CA LYS A 562 29.64 -3.46 26.19
C LYS A 562 29.03 -3.84 27.55
N SER A 563 28.08 -4.78 27.55
CA SER A 563 27.47 -5.28 28.79
C SER A 563 28.45 -6.11 29.62
N LEU A 564 29.30 -6.93 28.97
CA LEU A 564 30.38 -7.67 29.62
C LEU A 564 31.44 -6.72 30.21
N GLU A 565 31.82 -5.67 29.49
CA GLU A 565 32.77 -4.65 29.95
C GLU A 565 32.24 -3.88 31.15
N GLU A 566 30.98 -3.42 31.11
CA GLU A 566 30.33 -2.72 32.22
C GLU A 566 30.25 -3.62 33.47
N LEU A 567 29.87 -4.89 33.29
CA LEU A 567 29.89 -5.88 34.37
C LEU A 567 31.30 -6.09 34.94
N ASN A 568 32.32 -6.16 34.08
CA ASN A 568 33.71 -6.35 34.51
C ASN A 568 34.26 -5.12 35.25
N GLN A 569 33.93 -3.91 34.81
CA GLN A 569 34.30 -2.68 35.54
C GLN A 569 33.66 -2.65 36.93
N ARG A 570 32.38 -3.03 37.05
CA ARG A 570 31.67 -3.10 38.33
C ARG A 570 32.21 -4.18 39.25
N LYS A 571 32.68 -5.29 38.70
CA LYS A 571 33.43 -6.31 39.44
C LYS A 571 34.68 -5.71 40.13
N CYS A 572 35.32 -4.71 39.52
CA CYS A 572 36.48 -4.03 40.07
C CYS A 572 36.15 -2.91 41.07
N ILE A 573 34.89 -2.43 41.12
CA ILE A 573 34.44 -1.44 42.12
C ILE A 573 34.34 -2.17 43.46
N LYS A 574 35.36 -1.98 44.30
CA LYS A 574 35.55 -2.62 45.60
C LYS A 574 34.27 -2.61 46.46
N TYR A 575 33.73 -3.80 46.66
CA TYR A 575 33.17 -4.26 47.94
C TYR A 575 33.75 -5.65 48.20
N LEU A 576 34.97 -5.68 48.71
CA LEU A 576 35.71 -6.90 49.05
C LEU A 576 36.64 -6.59 50.24
N ASP A 577 36.05 -6.19 51.36
CA ASP A 577 36.71 -6.25 52.68
C ASP A 577 35.92 -7.15 53.65
N TYR A 578 34.86 -7.83 53.19
CA TYR A 578 34.03 -8.69 54.07
C TYR A 578 33.73 -10.09 53.52
N VAL A 579 34.21 -10.45 52.31
CA VAL A 579 33.91 -11.77 51.72
C VAL A 579 35.07 -12.29 50.87
N ASP A 580 36.19 -12.63 51.50
CA ASP A 580 37.39 -13.17 50.83
C ASP A 580 37.22 -14.58 50.21
N ASN A 581 36.03 -15.20 50.28
CA ASN A 581 35.82 -16.59 49.89
C ASN A 581 34.77 -16.83 48.79
N ILE A 582 34.21 -15.79 48.17
CA ILE A 582 33.25 -15.97 47.09
C ILE A 582 33.96 -15.97 45.74
N ASN A 583 34.30 -17.18 45.30
CA ASN A 583 34.78 -17.50 43.95
C ASN A 583 33.59 -17.66 42.97
N THR A 584 32.52 -16.87 43.12
CA THR A 584 31.35 -16.95 42.23
C THR A 584 31.61 -16.11 40.99
N GLY A 585 31.44 -16.73 39.82
CA GLY A 585 31.51 -16.04 38.55
C GLY A 585 30.40 -15.00 38.46
N VAL A 586 30.72 -13.80 37.98
CA VAL A 586 29.70 -12.83 37.56
C VAL A 586 28.94 -13.43 36.38
N ILE A 587 27.62 -13.25 36.34
CA ILE A 587 26.75 -13.89 35.35
C ILE A 587 26.09 -12.84 34.46
N LEU A 588 26.19 -13.01 33.14
CA LEU A 588 25.41 -12.24 32.18
C LEU A 588 24.22 -13.08 31.71
N ILE A 589 23.01 -12.62 32.00
CA ILE A 589 21.78 -13.24 31.54
C ILE A 589 21.36 -12.56 30.24
N ILE A 590 21.28 -13.29 29.14
CA ILE A 590 20.75 -12.79 27.86
C ILE A 590 19.27 -13.16 27.77
N ASP A 591 18.41 -12.14 27.73
CA ASP A 591 16.96 -12.32 27.57
C ASP A 591 16.58 -12.36 26.08
N PHE A 592 16.19 -13.55 25.61
CA PHE A 592 15.74 -13.81 24.25
C PHE A 592 14.23 -13.56 24.06
N SER A 593 13.52 -13.03 25.06
CA SER A 593 12.06 -12.81 24.99
C SER A 593 11.60 -11.97 23.80
N ARG A 594 12.48 -11.11 23.27
CA ARG A 594 12.22 -10.23 22.11
C ARG A 594 12.97 -10.64 20.85
N VAL A 595 13.67 -11.77 20.87
CA VAL A 595 14.36 -12.35 19.71
C VAL A 595 13.42 -13.34 19.03
N ILE A 596 12.86 -12.93 17.89
CA ILE A 596 11.89 -13.75 17.15
C ILE A 596 12.62 -14.79 16.28
N GLU A 597 13.75 -14.40 15.70
CA GLU A 597 14.53 -15.20 14.75
C GLU A 597 16.02 -14.95 14.92
N ILE A 598 16.84 -15.98 14.63
CA ILE A 598 18.30 -15.90 14.60
C ILE A 598 18.81 -16.54 13.30
N ASP A 599 19.71 -15.86 12.59
CA ASP A 599 20.35 -16.41 11.39
C ASP A 599 21.78 -16.90 11.64
N LEU A 600 22.46 -17.36 10.59
CA LEU A 600 23.83 -17.85 10.69
C LEU A 600 24.83 -16.79 11.18
N ALA A 601 24.64 -15.51 10.81
CA ALA A 601 25.48 -14.43 11.28
C ALA A 601 25.25 -14.16 12.77
N GLY A 602 23.98 -14.16 13.20
CA GLY A 602 23.59 -14.07 14.60
C GLY A 602 24.19 -15.20 15.46
N ILE A 603 24.17 -16.43 14.95
CA ILE A 603 24.79 -17.60 15.60
C ILE A 603 26.30 -17.42 15.77
N LYS A 604 27.01 -16.91 14.74
CA LYS A 604 28.45 -16.64 14.83
C LYS A 604 28.74 -15.57 15.88
N CYS A 605 27.99 -14.47 15.87
CA CYS A 605 28.10 -13.40 16.86
C CYS A 605 27.82 -13.90 18.29
N LEU A 606 26.82 -14.76 18.48
CA LEU A 606 26.54 -15.35 19.79
C LEU A 606 27.70 -16.26 20.25
N LYS A 607 28.32 -17.03 19.34
CA LYS A 607 29.53 -17.81 19.66
C LYS A 607 30.70 -16.91 20.08
N GLU A 608 30.92 -15.79 19.40
CA GLU A 608 31.95 -14.82 19.79
C GLU A 608 31.67 -14.20 21.17
N VAL A 609 30.41 -13.87 21.48
CA VAL A 609 30.02 -13.38 22.82
C VAL A 609 30.34 -14.41 23.90
N ILE A 610 30.10 -15.70 23.65
CA ILE A 610 30.43 -16.80 24.59
C ILE A 610 31.94 -16.92 24.79
N ILE A 611 32.71 -16.83 23.72
CA ILE A 611 34.17 -16.92 23.80
C ILE A 611 34.72 -15.73 24.61
N ASN A 612 34.24 -14.52 24.32
CA ASN A 612 34.65 -13.31 25.02
C ASN A 612 34.23 -13.32 26.49
N SER A 613 33.04 -13.82 26.81
CA SER A 613 32.60 -13.91 28.21
C SER A 613 33.47 -14.86 29.02
N ASN A 614 33.87 -16.00 28.43
CA ASN A 614 34.79 -16.95 29.06
C ASN A 614 36.17 -16.32 29.30
N ASN A 615 36.67 -15.49 28.39
CA ASN A 615 37.95 -14.78 28.56
C ASN A 615 37.92 -13.79 29.75
N VAL A 616 36.75 -13.22 30.05
CA VAL A 616 36.56 -12.25 31.16
C VAL A 616 36.11 -12.94 32.46
N ASN A 617 36.04 -14.28 32.49
CA ASN A 617 35.48 -15.06 33.61
C ASN A 617 34.05 -14.63 33.99
N ILE A 618 33.22 -14.33 32.99
CA ILE A 618 31.79 -14.05 33.13
C ILE A 618 31.02 -15.20 32.46
N GLN A 619 30.13 -15.86 33.21
CA GLN A 619 29.31 -16.94 32.66
C GLN A 619 28.07 -16.35 31.98
N VAL A 620 27.74 -16.85 30.79
CA VAL A 620 26.56 -16.42 30.03
C VAL A 620 25.44 -17.45 30.15
N ILE A 621 24.23 -16.97 30.43
CA ILE A 621 23.00 -17.77 30.54
C ILE A 621 21.97 -17.19 29.59
N GLY A 622 21.22 -18.03 28.87
CA GLY A 622 20.12 -17.61 28.01
C GLY A 622 18.76 -17.84 28.67
N VAL A 623 17.79 -16.98 28.41
CA VAL A 623 16.44 -17.09 29.00
C VAL A 623 15.36 -16.71 27.99
N ASN A 624 14.14 -17.26 28.16
CA ASN A 624 12.96 -16.97 27.33
C ASN A 624 13.21 -17.20 25.83
N VAL A 625 13.89 -18.30 25.48
CA VAL A 625 14.19 -18.61 24.08
C VAL A 625 12.94 -19.15 23.40
N ASN A 626 12.57 -18.55 22.27
CA ASN A 626 11.46 -19.03 21.45
C ASN A 626 11.80 -20.38 20.78
N GLU A 627 10.81 -21.24 20.52
CA GLU A 627 11.00 -22.59 19.99
C GLU A 627 11.75 -22.59 18.65
N SER A 628 11.42 -21.65 17.76
CA SER A 628 12.09 -21.47 16.47
C SER A 628 13.59 -21.20 16.62
N VAL A 629 13.96 -20.34 17.57
CA VAL A 629 15.35 -19.97 17.87
C VAL A 629 16.06 -21.13 18.56
N LEU A 630 15.41 -21.80 19.51
CA LEU A 630 15.97 -22.95 20.23
C LEU A 630 16.36 -24.07 19.26
N ARG A 631 15.48 -24.40 18.31
CA ARG A 631 15.75 -25.42 17.28
C ARG A 631 17.00 -25.09 16.46
N ILE A 632 17.20 -23.81 16.11
CA ILE A 632 18.38 -23.36 15.36
C ILE A 632 19.64 -23.46 16.24
N LEU A 633 19.56 -23.10 17.52
CA LEU A 633 20.66 -23.23 18.47
C LEU A 633 21.06 -24.69 18.72
N GLU A 634 20.09 -25.61 18.72
CA GLU A 634 20.33 -27.06 18.82
C GLU A 634 21.04 -27.62 17.59
N ILE A 635 20.53 -27.31 16.39
CA ILE A 635 21.12 -27.76 15.12
C ILE A 635 22.57 -27.27 15.00
N THR A 636 22.85 -26.05 15.45
CA THR A 636 24.20 -25.46 15.39
C THR A 636 25.11 -25.84 16.55
N GLY A 637 24.62 -26.67 17.48
CA GLY A 637 25.36 -27.21 18.61
C GLY A 637 25.70 -26.20 19.70
N ILE A 638 25.08 -25.01 19.72
CA ILE A 638 25.31 -24.02 20.79
C ILE A 638 24.79 -24.55 22.13
N THR A 639 23.70 -25.32 22.14
CA THR A 639 23.18 -25.95 23.36
C THR A 639 24.13 -26.99 23.95
N LYS A 640 25.09 -27.51 23.17
CA LYS A 640 26.17 -28.39 23.67
C LYS A 640 27.36 -27.63 24.26
N THR A 641 27.36 -26.30 24.17
CA THR A 641 28.37 -25.45 24.82
C THR A 641 28.00 -25.18 26.29
N LYS A 642 28.87 -24.47 27.04
CA LYS A 642 28.64 -24.16 28.47
C LYS A 642 27.49 -23.16 28.75
N ILE A 643 26.70 -22.74 27.75
CA ILE A 643 25.50 -21.92 28.01
C ILE A 643 24.38 -22.81 28.53
N ILE A 644 23.78 -22.38 29.64
CA ILE A 644 22.54 -22.94 30.17
C ILE A 644 21.37 -22.07 29.70
N PHE A 645 20.28 -22.70 29.27
CA PHE A 645 19.04 -22.02 28.92
C PHE A 645 17.95 -22.29 29.96
N TYR A 646 17.27 -21.23 30.41
CA TYR A 646 16.13 -21.32 31.33
C TYR A 646 14.84 -20.87 30.65
N ASP A 647 13.72 -21.47 31.06
CA ASP A 647 12.40 -21.09 30.55
C ASP A 647 12.05 -19.63 30.82
N ASN A 648 12.37 -19.16 32.02
CA ASN A 648 11.96 -17.84 32.48
C ASN A 648 13.03 -17.15 33.34
N LEU A 649 12.90 -15.82 33.41
CA LEU A 649 13.88 -14.96 34.08
C LEU A 649 13.94 -15.20 35.58
N GLN A 650 12.81 -15.49 36.21
CA GLN A 650 12.75 -15.75 37.66
C GLN A 650 13.49 -17.03 38.04
N LYS A 651 13.37 -18.12 37.26
CA LYS A 651 14.10 -19.37 37.47
C LYS A 651 15.60 -19.15 37.30
N ALA A 652 15.99 -18.41 36.26
CA ALA A 652 17.39 -18.05 36.04
C ALA A 652 17.94 -17.26 37.25
N ILE A 653 17.24 -16.22 37.70
CA ILE A 653 17.64 -15.41 38.86
C ILE A 653 17.70 -16.26 40.13
N PHE A 654 16.68 -17.09 40.39
CA PHE A 654 16.66 -17.97 41.55
C PHE A 654 17.84 -18.93 41.54
N SER A 655 18.19 -19.50 40.38
CA SER A 655 19.35 -20.40 40.25
C SER A 655 20.69 -19.70 40.51
N VAL A 656 20.77 -18.40 40.18
CA VAL A 656 21.95 -17.56 40.42
C VAL A 656 22.05 -17.16 41.89
N THR A 657 20.93 -16.80 42.51
CA THR A 657 20.91 -16.41 43.94
C THR A 657 20.98 -17.61 44.87
N SER A 658 20.53 -18.79 44.43
CA SER A 658 20.62 -20.06 45.17
C SER A 658 21.97 -20.75 45.03
N ILE A 659 22.99 -20.11 44.44
CA ILE A 659 24.36 -20.63 44.41
C ILE A 659 24.85 -20.72 45.85
N ASN A 660 24.67 -21.91 46.42
CA ASN A 660 25.03 -22.26 47.77
C ASN A 660 26.56 -22.29 47.85
N SER A 661 27.14 -21.52 48.79
CA SER A 661 28.58 -21.33 48.98
C SER A 661 29.40 -22.64 49.12
N ASN A 662 28.73 -23.78 49.34
CA ASN A 662 29.36 -25.08 49.54
C ASN A 662 29.13 -26.12 48.41
N LYS A 663 28.40 -25.81 47.33
CA LYS A 663 28.25 -26.71 46.18
C LYS A 663 28.44 -25.96 44.85
N LYS A 664 29.59 -26.18 44.21
CA LYS A 664 29.93 -25.70 42.85
C LYS A 664 29.13 -26.41 41.73
N LYS A 665 27.83 -26.67 41.93
CA LYS A 665 26.95 -27.25 40.91
C LYS A 665 25.63 -26.48 40.88
N PHE A 666 25.24 -26.04 39.68
CA PHE A 666 23.93 -25.48 39.41
C PHE A 666 22.85 -26.50 39.78
N ASP A 667 21.70 -26.01 40.27
CA ASP A 667 20.56 -26.87 40.53
C ASP A 667 19.92 -27.24 39.18
N ASP A 668 20.30 -28.42 38.66
CA ASP A 668 19.83 -28.97 37.38
C ASP A 668 18.31 -29.24 37.34
N SER A 669 17.58 -29.04 38.43
CA SER A 669 16.13 -29.25 38.52
C SER A 669 15.32 -28.23 37.71
N TYR A 670 15.88 -27.05 37.43
CA TYR A 670 15.21 -25.95 36.72
C TYR A 670 15.76 -25.66 35.32
N VAL A 671 16.80 -26.38 34.92
CA VAL A 671 17.29 -26.41 33.54
C VAL A 671 16.25 -27.12 32.69
N ILE A 672 16.02 -26.64 31.47
CA ILE A 672 15.27 -27.42 30.49
C ILE A 672 16.09 -28.70 30.26
N LYS A 673 15.75 -29.76 30.99
CA LYS A 673 16.27 -31.09 30.70
C LYS A 673 15.58 -31.54 29.43
N LEU A 674 16.31 -31.40 28.34
CA LEU A 674 16.02 -31.97 27.04
C LEU A 674 15.78 -33.48 27.17
#